data_AF-A0A5C7TBC0-F1
#
_entry.id   AF-A0A5C7TBC0-F1
#
_cell.length_a   1.000
_cell.length_b   1.000
_cell.length_c   1.000
_cell.angle_alpha   90.00
_cell.angle_beta   90.00
_cell.angle_gamma   90.00
#
_symmetry.space_group_name_H-M   'P 1'
#
loop_
_entity.id
_entity.type
_entity.pdbx_description
1 polymer ?
#
loop_
_entity_poly.entity_id
_entity_poly.type
_entity_poly.pdbx_seq_one_letter_code
_entity_poly.pdbx_strand_id
1 'polypeptide(L)'
;MSAKPEQHLKVGDWWYLPQQDKLVKIDEAGDISETASLDNLCQKALNYFLVNAGRLITRDELLSDVWGVRDVSDGRISRVIRVLRVALGDDSREPRYIETLPKRGFRFIAPVSKVILVDENTETEVGASDEQLVSVQQNSSRHRHWWLLAGAFLSCMLVITGWHYWQQSLLEQHVPFGRFEPISSMDGLELYPDVSKNGRYLVYGHSPDFEGNSSLILQNTQTLEKKLLKTVNAGGLRGPVFSPDLTQIAYQHLLREHFCEIRIMTLNASTYDVESDKLLTQCGLKSVGARMSWSPDGKYVVFPNWLARTESIVLQLQPVAGGPAEELTTPPQTSLGDFAARFSADGSKIVFVRDVAGGTGQIWLLDMETRSSKMLFQPEHNYPGNVAWTVDGKGIIYPSGTNSLSVYDLVSGVSTLFANTDSSPHDVLVSKDNRIFASIGRFWQSSIRKVNNRLENPIQSADDVEFAKRSEGIVQLNPHSDGPAAVLTSRSGGQQVWLYYPDGRQKQISSFTGQMYPKVLEFSPDGKKLLVLVNAMIWLLEDGKEPLAITTPEQQSREPSWGADSQTIYFKLSNKGRWQIMRQNIAENTANVFSDKWDFFQESPDGAYHLRHVPGEQYMELVYKESQDVIKLMNMPKFEFLSPRIILRKNGVYFSKASGPDKVEIFRFNLKTLQIESTGVEQKYLGRRFDVSLDEDFIYQDDGKRGDIDIAELKF
;
A
#
# COMPACT_ATOMS: atom_id res chain seq x y z
N MET A 1 -10.40 -31.90 -8.31
CA MET A 1 -9.04 -31.30 -8.25
C MET A 1 -8.82 -30.59 -9.58
N SER A 2 -8.71 -29.26 -9.63
CA SER A 2 -8.44 -28.58 -10.89
C SER A 2 -6.93 -28.51 -11.12
N ALA A 3 -6.45 -29.23 -12.14
CA ALA A 3 -5.05 -29.19 -12.55
C ALA A 3 -4.66 -27.74 -12.92
N LYS A 4 -3.55 -27.26 -12.36
CA LYS A 4 -3.03 -25.91 -12.56
C LYS A 4 -1.54 -25.98 -12.89
N PRO A 5 -1.02 -25.18 -13.84
CA PRO A 5 0.42 -25.09 -14.03
C PRO A 5 1.09 -24.47 -12.78
N GLU A 6 2.14 -25.11 -12.27
CA GLU A 6 2.88 -24.64 -11.09
C GLU A 6 4.06 -23.72 -11.46
N GLN A 7 4.35 -23.59 -12.75
CA GLN A 7 5.51 -22.86 -13.30
C GLN A 7 5.05 -21.74 -14.24
N HIS A 8 5.91 -20.74 -14.46
CA HIS A 8 5.65 -19.71 -15.47
C HIS A 8 5.67 -20.33 -16.86
N LEU A 9 4.64 -20.04 -17.65
CA LEU A 9 4.52 -20.51 -19.01
C LEU A 9 4.40 -19.33 -19.96
N LYS A 10 5.14 -19.35 -21.06
CA LYS A 10 4.85 -18.49 -22.21
C LYS A 10 3.80 -19.18 -23.07
N VAL A 11 2.66 -18.53 -23.27
CA VAL A 11 1.44 -19.04 -23.91
C VAL A 11 1.11 -18.13 -25.11
N GLY A 12 1.69 -18.43 -26.27
CA GLY A 12 1.62 -17.53 -27.43
C GLY A 12 2.19 -16.15 -27.08
N ASP A 13 1.34 -15.11 -27.21
CA ASP A 13 1.71 -13.72 -26.89
C ASP A 13 1.56 -13.39 -25.40
N TRP A 14 1.08 -14.33 -24.59
CA TRP A 14 0.78 -14.15 -23.16
C TRP A 14 1.76 -14.90 -22.27
N TRP A 15 1.82 -14.49 -21.01
CA TRP A 15 2.58 -15.11 -19.94
C TRP A 15 1.63 -15.57 -18.85
N TYR A 16 1.66 -16.86 -18.52
CA TYR A 16 0.89 -17.42 -17.42
C TYR A 16 1.68 -17.30 -16.13
N LEU A 17 1.11 -16.59 -15.16
CA LEU A 17 1.67 -16.41 -13.83
C LEU A 17 0.98 -17.37 -12.85
N PRO A 18 1.61 -18.48 -12.45
CA PRO A 18 0.97 -19.54 -11.66
C PRO A 18 0.53 -19.06 -10.27
N GLN A 19 1.23 -18.11 -9.66
CA GLN A 19 0.89 -17.61 -8.32
C GLN A 19 -0.31 -16.66 -8.33
N GLN A 20 -0.48 -15.89 -9.41
CA GLN A 20 -1.61 -14.96 -9.58
C GLN A 20 -2.81 -15.62 -10.25
N ASP A 21 -2.60 -16.80 -10.85
CA ASP A 21 -3.57 -17.52 -11.67
C ASP A 21 -4.11 -16.65 -12.81
N LYS A 22 -3.21 -16.06 -13.62
CA LYS A 22 -3.55 -15.09 -14.66
C LYS A 22 -2.67 -15.22 -15.89
N LEU A 23 -3.20 -14.79 -17.03
CA LEU A 23 -2.41 -14.46 -18.22
C LEU A 23 -2.16 -12.95 -18.29
N VAL A 24 -0.93 -12.58 -18.57
CA VAL A 24 -0.50 -11.19 -18.76
C VAL A 24 0.29 -11.02 -20.05
N LYS A 25 0.24 -9.85 -20.67
CA LYS A 25 1.24 -9.44 -21.66
C LYS A 25 2.28 -8.59 -20.97
N ILE A 26 3.51 -8.81 -21.36
CA ILE A 26 4.67 -8.08 -20.86
C ILE A 26 5.19 -7.25 -22.03
N ASP A 27 5.40 -5.96 -21.83
CA ASP A 27 5.98 -5.07 -22.85
C ASP A 27 7.51 -5.20 -22.92
N GLU A 28 8.14 -4.42 -23.81
CA GLU A 28 9.59 -4.43 -24.01
C GLU A 28 10.38 -4.00 -22.77
N ALA A 29 9.74 -3.25 -21.84
CA ALA A 29 10.34 -2.81 -20.58
C ALA A 29 10.16 -3.83 -19.44
N GLY A 30 9.48 -4.95 -19.68
CA GLY A 30 9.23 -5.98 -18.67
C GLY A 30 7.99 -5.71 -17.80
N ASP A 31 7.21 -4.66 -18.10
CA ASP A 31 6.01 -4.30 -17.35
C ASP A 31 4.77 -5.02 -17.88
N ILE A 32 3.81 -5.27 -16.98
CA ILE A 32 2.52 -5.86 -17.36
C ILE A 32 1.68 -4.80 -18.09
N SER A 33 1.63 -4.91 -19.42
CA SER A 33 0.86 -4.01 -20.28
C SER A 33 -0.63 -4.41 -20.35
N GLU A 34 -0.95 -5.70 -20.23
CA GLU A 34 -2.31 -6.20 -20.32
C GLU A 34 -2.50 -7.42 -19.41
N THR A 35 -3.67 -7.55 -18.77
CA THR A 35 -4.05 -8.75 -18.01
C THR A 35 -5.36 -9.30 -18.53
N ALA A 36 -5.42 -10.59 -18.81
CA ALA A 36 -6.63 -11.25 -19.26
C ALA A 36 -7.71 -11.18 -18.16
N SER A 37 -8.85 -10.57 -18.48
CA SER A 37 -9.99 -10.44 -17.57
C SER A 37 -10.84 -11.71 -17.60
N LEU A 38 -10.60 -12.63 -16.65
CA LEU A 38 -11.28 -13.91 -16.53
C LEU A 38 -11.94 -14.06 -15.15
N ASP A 39 -13.18 -14.54 -15.14
CA ASP A 39 -13.83 -14.99 -13.90
C ASP A 39 -13.22 -16.32 -13.41
N ASN A 40 -13.55 -16.75 -12.19
CA ASN A 40 -12.95 -17.95 -11.57
C ASN A 40 -13.18 -19.22 -12.41
N LEU A 41 -14.35 -19.37 -13.03
CA LEU A 41 -14.67 -20.56 -13.82
C LEU A 41 -13.90 -20.57 -15.14
N CYS A 42 -13.81 -19.43 -15.82
CA CYS A 42 -13.04 -19.27 -17.04
C CYS A 42 -11.55 -19.46 -16.76
N GLN A 43 -11.04 -18.96 -15.64
CA GLN A 43 -9.65 -19.17 -15.23
C GLN A 43 -9.34 -20.65 -14.99
N LYS A 44 -10.24 -21.39 -14.31
CA LYS A 44 -10.09 -22.85 -14.15
C LYS A 44 -10.09 -23.59 -15.49
N ALA A 45 -10.97 -23.20 -16.42
CA ALA A 45 -11.03 -23.80 -17.75
C ALA A 45 -9.72 -23.54 -18.51
N LEU A 46 -9.19 -22.32 -18.45
CA LEU A 46 -7.90 -21.96 -19.06
C LEU A 46 -6.76 -22.80 -18.48
N ASN A 47 -6.64 -22.90 -17.16
CA ASN A 47 -5.59 -23.69 -16.51
C ASN A 47 -5.63 -25.15 -16.99
N TYR A 48 -6.83 -25.71 -17.08
CA TYR A 48 -7.02 -27.05 -17.60
C TYR A 48 -6.58 -27.17 -19.06
N PHE A 49 -6.86 -26.17 -19.90
CA PHE A 49 -6.35 -26.11 -21.27
C PHE A 49 -4.82 -26.00 -21.35
N LEU A 50 -4.18 -25.22 -20.47
CA LEU A 50 -2.72 -25.04 -20.46
C LEU A 50 -1.98 -26.31 -20.04
N VAL A 51 -2.48 -27.00 -19.01
CA VAL A 51 -1.91 -28.30 -18.59
C VAL A 51 -2.06 -29.37 -19.69
N ASN A 52 -3.12 -29.26 -20.49
CA ASN A 52 -3.42 -30.19 -21.58
C ASN A 52 -3.13 -29.58 -22.97
N ALA A 53 -2.20 -28.62 -23.06
CA ALA A 53 -1.91 -27.93 -24.31
C ALA A 53 -1.56 -28.94 -25.43
N GLY A 54 -2.13 -28.75 -26.62
CA GLY A 54 -2.01 -29.66 -27.76
C GLY A 54 -2.92 -30.91 -27.72
N ARG A 55 -3.49 -31.29 -26.57
CA ARG A 55 -4.40 -32.44 -26.45
C ARG A 55 -5.83 -32.06 -26.82
N LEU A 56 -6.56 -32.99 -27.44
CA LEU A 56 -8.02 -32.86 -27.60
C LEU A 56 -8.68 -33.06 -26.23
N ILE A 57 -9.44 -32.07 -25.78
CA ILE A 57 -10.25 -32.09 -24.57
C ILE A 57 -11.71 -32.23 -24.99
N THR A 58 -12.36 -33.32 -24.55
CA THR A 58 -13.77 -33.56 -24.87
C THR A 58 -14.69 -32.66 -24.04
N ARG A 59 -15.94 -32.48 -24.48
CA ARG A 59 -16.93 -31.70 -23.69
C ARG A 59 -17.17 -32.33 -22.31
N ASP A 60 -17.26 -33.65 -22.25
CA ASP A 60 -17.49 -34.40 -21.01
C ASP A 60 -16.30 -34.29 -20.05
N GLU A 61 -15.06 -34.34 -20.56
CA GLU A 61 -13.85 -34.10 -19.76
C GLU A 61 -13.85 -32.69 -19.18
N LEU A 62 -14.18 -31.68 -19.99
CA LEU A 62 -14.21 -30.30 -19.54
C LEU A 62 -15.28 -30.12 -18.44
N LEU A 63 -16.48 -30.69 -18.62
CA LEU A 63 -17.54 -30.67 -17.61
C LEU A 63 -17.13 -31.35 -16.29
N SER A 64 -16.54 -32.54 -16.38
CA SER A 64 -16.09 -33.29 -15.21
C SER A 64 -15.02 -32.54 -14.42
N ASP A 65 -13.96 -32.09 -15.10
CA ASP A 65 -12.73 -31.64 -14.43
C ASP A 65 -12.72 -30.14 -14.09
N VAL A 66 -13.49 -29.33 -14.82
CA VAL A 66 -13.61 -27.88 -14.57
C VAL A 66 -14.85 -27.55 -13.73
N TRP A 67 -16.00 -28.18 -14.01
CA TRP A 67 -17.25 -27.88 -13.29
C TRP A 67 -17.52 -28.82 -12.11
N GLY A 68 -16.94 -30.02 -12.07
CA GLY A 68 -17.11 -30.97 -10.94
C GLY A 68 -18.51 -31.59 -10.83
N VAL A 69 -19.36 -31.43 -11.85
CA VAL A 69 -20.74 -31.96 -11.89
C VAL A 69 -21.06 -32.43 -13.33
N ARG A 70 -21.74 -33.57 -13.48
CA ARG A 70 -22.06 -34.15 -14.81
C ARG A 70 -23.30 -33.53 -15.48
N ASP A 71 -24.18 -32.86 -14.74
CA ASP A 71 -25.44 -32.30 -15.25
C ASP A 71 -25.34 -30.78 -15.52
N VAL A 72 -24.58 -30.40 -16.57
CA VAL A 72 -24.49 -29.01 -17.02
C VAL A 72 -24.83 -28.93 -18.50
N SER A 73 -25.60 -27.92 -18.91
CA SER A 73 -25.98 -27.72 -20.31
C SER A 73 -24.82 -27.23 -21.19
N ASP A 74 -24.76 -27.71 -22.44
CA ASP A 74 -23.77 -27.33 -23.48
C ASP A 74 -23.62 -25.81 -23.68
N GLY A 75 -24.65 -25.04 -23.34
CA GLY A 75 -24.63 -23.58 -23.37
C GLY A 75 -23.59 -22.95 -22.45
N ARG A 76 -23.27 -23.57 -21.30
CA ARG A 76 -22.26 -23.04 -20.36
C ARG A 76 -20.83 -23.21 -20.88
N ILE A 77 -20.52 -24.35 -21.51
CA ILE A 77 -19.21 -24.57 -22.16
C ILE A 77 -19.02 -23.53 -23.26
N SER A 78 -20.05 -23.33 -24.08
CA SER A 78 -20.02 -22.36 -25.18
C SER A 78 -19.76 -20.93 -24.69
N ARG A 79 -20.34 -20.54 -23.53
CA ARG A 79 -20.07 -19.25 -22.88
C ARG A 79 -18.62 -19.13 -22.42
N VAL A 80 -18.08 -20.13 -21.71
CA VAL A 80 -16.70 -20.09 -21.21
C VAL A 80 -15.69 -20.03 -22.36
N ILE A 81 -15.86 -20.84 -23.39
CA ILE A 81 -14.99 -20.81 -24.57
C ILE A 81 -15.05 -19.44 -25.26
N ARG A 82 -16.24 -18.81 -25.33
CA ARG A 82 -16.38 -17.45 -25.87
C ARG A 82 -15.61 -16.42 -25.03
N VAL A 83 -15.71 -16.48 -23.70
CA VAL A 83 -14.97 -15.57 -22.80
C VAL A 83 -13.47 -15.77 -22.94
N LEU A 84 -12.99 -17.02 -22.98
CA LEU A 84 -11.58 -17.32 -23.20
C LEU A 84 -11.08 -16.77 -24.53
N ARG A 85 -11.85 -16.93 -25.61
CA ARG A 85 -11.48 -16.39 -26.92
C ARG A 85 -11.38 -14.87 -26.91
N VAL A 86 -12.35 -14.18 -26.30
CA VAL A 86 -12.30 -12.71 -26.17
C VAL A 86 -11.08 -12.27 -25.38
N ALA A 87 -10.80 -12.93 -24.25
CA ALA A 87 -9.65 -12.60 -23.40
C ALA A 87 -8.30 -12.85 -24.09
N LEU A 88 -8.22 -13.85 -24.97
CA LEU A 88 -7.00 -14.19 -25.71
C LEU A 88 -6.86 -13.43 -27.05
N GLY A 89 -7.88 -12.69 -27.47
CA GLY A 89 -7.95 -12.10 -28.81
C GLY A 89 -8.07 -13.15 -29.93
N ASP A 90 -8.71 -14.28 -29.66
CA ASP A 90 -8.83 -15.44 -30.55
C ASP A 90 -10.12 -15.41 -31.39
N ASP A 91 -10.03 -15.65 -32.70
CA ASP A 91 -11.21 -15.81 -33.57
C ASP A 91 -11.58 -17.29 -33.73
N SER A 92 -12.86 -17.62 -33.56
CA SER A 92 -13.38 -18.97 -33.79
C SER A 92 -13.25 -19.49 -35.23
N ARG A 93 -13.16 -18.61 -36.23
CA ARG A 93 -13.02 -18.97 -37.66
C ARG A 93 -11.57 -19.17 -38.06
N GLU A 94 -10.65 -18.48 -37.40
CA GLU A 94 -9.20 -18.57 -37.59
C GLU A 94 -8.53 -18.73 -36.21
N PRO A 95 -8.69 -19.91 -35.56
CA PRO A 95 -8.23 -20.09 -34.19
C PRO A 95 -6.71 -20.05 -34.12
N ARG A 96 -6.18 -19.18 -33.25
CA ARG A 96 -4.76 -19.09 -32.85
C ARG A 96 -4.52 -19.75 -31.49
N TYR A 97 -5.53 -19.77 -30.62
CA TYR A 97 -5.44 -20.31 -29.26
C TYR A 97 -6.31 -21.52 -29.03
N ILE A 98 -7.62 -21.45 -29.32
CA ILE A 98 -8.56 -22.55 -29.03
C ILE A 98 -9.22 -23.03 -30.32
N GLU A 99 -8.84 -24.20 -30.80
CA GLU A 99 -9.45 -24.87 -31.94
C GLU A 99 -10.72 -25.61 -31.51
N THR A 100 -11.84 -25.41 -32.24
CA THR A 100 -13.07 -26.21 -32.05
C THR A 100 -13.05 -27.40 -32.99
N LEU A 101 -13.13 -28.61 -32.45
CA LEU A 101 -13.30 -29.84 -33.22
C LEU A 101 -14.78 -30.25 -33.17
N PRO A 102 -15.55 -30.10 -34.27
CA PRO A 102 -16.99 -30.37 -34.29
C PRO A 102 -17.31 -31.77 -33.74
N LYS A 103 -18.33 -31.85 -32.87
CA LYS A 103 -18.78 -33.09 -32.20
C LYS A 103 -17.76 -33.80 -31.30
N ARG A 104 -16.52 -33.29 -31.18
CA ARG A 104 -15.46 -33.94 -30.39
C ARG A 104 -15.03 -33.12 -29.19
N GLY A 105 -14.85 -31.80 -29.33
CA GLY A 105 -14.44 -30.95 -28.21
C GLY A 105 -13.57 -29.77 -28.64
N PHE A 106 -12.57 -29.44 -27.83
CA PHE A 106 -11.69 -28.30 -28.01
C PHE A 106 -10.23 -28.72 -27.88
N ARG A 107 -9.33 -27.99 -28.53
CA ARG A 107 -7.88 -28.16 -28.39
C ARG A 107 -7.22 -26.81 -28.21
N PHE A 108 -6.32 -26.70 -27.24
CA PHE A 108 -5.49 -25.52 -27.07
C PHE A 108 -4.27 -25.65 -27.98
N ILE A 109 -4.16 -24.80 -28.99
CA ILE A 109 -3.17 -24.93 -30.09
C ILE A 109 -2.04 -23.91 -30.03
N ALA A 110 -2.15 -22.89 -29.16
CA ALA A 110 -1.07 -21.93 -28.98
C ALA A 110 0.17 -22.60 -28.33
N PRO A 111 1.40 -22.21 -28.72
CA PRO A 111 2.62 -22.74 -28.11
C PRO A 111 2.67 -22.44 -26.61
N VAL A 112 2.91 -23.48 -25.81
CA VAL A 112 3.11 -23.36 -24.36
C VAL A 112 4.53 -23.80 -24.04
N SER A 113 5.39 -22.85 -23.71
CA SER A 113 6.80 -23.08 -23.41
C SER A 113 7.12 -22.76 -21.96
N LYS A 114 7.94 -23.60 -21.32
CA LYS A 114 8.46 -23.35 -19.98
C LYS A 114 9.54 -22.27 -20.07
N VAL A 115 9.51 -21.34 -19.14
CA VAL A 115 10.55 -20.31 -19.01
C VAL A 115 11.52 -20.80 -17.94
N ILE A 116 12.76 -21.09 -18.34
CA ILE A 116 13.84 -21.43 -17.42
C ILE A 116 14.58 -20.11 -17.14
N LEU A 117 14.54 -19.66 -15.90
CA LEU A 117 15.41 -18.58 -15.43
C LEU A 117 16.83 -19.17 -15.35
N VAL A 118 17.77 -18.62 -16.12
CA VAL A 118 19.16 -19.08 -16.12
C VAL A 118 19.93 -18.21 -15.13
N ASP A 119 20.48 -18.83 -14.09
CA ASP A 119 21.50 -18.23 -13.23
C ASP A 119 22.80 -18.09 -14.03
N GLU A 120 23.17 -16.87 -14.42
CA GLU A 120 24.45 -16.60 -15.08
C GLU A 120 25.59 -16.61 -14.06
N ASN A 121 26.16 -17.80 -13.84
CA ASN A 121 27.55 -17.96 -13.39
C ASN A 121 28.13 -19.21 -14.06
N THR A 122 28.61 -19.06 -15.31
CA THR A 122 29.60 -19.97 -15.89
C THR A 122 30.32 -19.29 -17.05
N GLU A 123 31.48 -18.68 -16.77
CA GLU A 123 32.42 -18.29 -17.82
C GLU A 123 33.08 -19.56 -18.39
N THR A 124 33.13 -19.68 -19.72
CA THR A 124 34.00 -20.64 -20.41
C THR A 124 34.73 -19.93 -21.53
N GLU A 125 36.06 -19.88 -21.40
CA GLU A 125 36.99 -19.48 -22.44
C GLU A 125 36.93 -20.43 -23.64
N VAL A 126 36.89 -19.90 -24.86
CA VAL A 126 37.53 -20.54 -26.02
C VAL A 126 38.10 -19.44 -26.93
N GLY A 127 39.41 -19.52 -27.17
CA GLY A 127 40.16 -18.60 -28.00
C GLY A 127 39.93 -18.75 -29.50
N ALA A 128 40.22 -17.66 -30.22
CA ALA A 128 40.37 -17.65 -31.66
C ALA A 128 41.85 -17.46 -32.02
N SER A 129 42.36 -18.36 -32.86
CA SER A 129 43.68 -18.26 -33.49
C SER A 129 43.50 -17.65 -34.89
N ASP A 130 44.44 -16.76 -35.19
CA ASP A 130 44.64 -16.02 -36.44
C ASP A 130 45.40 -16.86 -37.47
N GLU A 131 45.06 -16.72 -38.76
CA GLU A 131 45.96 -16.90 -39.90
C GLU A 131 45.49 -15.96 -41.03
N GLN A 132 46.27 -14.91 -41.35
CA GLN A 132 47.21 -14.79 -42.49
C GLN A 132 46.53 -14.45 -43.85
N LEU A 133 46.95 -13.52 -44.73
CA LEU A 133 48.25 -12.95 -45.14
C LEU A 133 48.06 -11.64 -45.99
N VAL A 134 48.94 -10.64 -45.79
CA VAL A 134 49.84 -9.91 -46.78
C VAL A 134 49.21 -9.24 -48.03
N SER A 135 49.52 -8.03 -48.55
CA SER A 135 50.78 -7.24 -48.73
C SER A 135 50.59 -5.74 -49.10
N VAL A 136 51.42 -4.87 -48.51
CA VAL A 136 52.46 -3.95 -49.09
C VAL A 136 52.09 -2.75 -50.01
N GLN A 137 52.42 -1.55 -49.46
CA GLN A 137 52.94 -0.27 -50.00
C GLN A 137 52.68 0.18 -51.45
N GLN A 138 52.25 1.45 -51.64
CA GLN A 138 53.17 2.58 -51.95
C GLN A 138 52.49 3.96 -51.99
N ASN A 139 53.33 4.96 -51.70
CA ASN A 139 53.11 6.41 -51.60
C ASN A 139 52.59 7.09 -52.89
N SER A 140 51.70 8.09 -52.76
CA SER A 140 52.07 9.52 -52.84
C SER A 140 50.89 10.45 -53.16
N SER A 141 50.89 11.60 -52.47
CA SER A 141 50.48 12.95 -52.89
C SER A 141 49.44 13.64 -52.00
N ARG A 142 49.80 14.89 -51.70
CA ARG A 142 49.38 15.76 -50.60
C ARG A 142 47.97 16.33 -50.79
N HIS A 143 47.39 16.70 -49.64
CA HIS A 143 46.21 17.56 -49.44
C HIS A 143 44.80 16.94 -49.49
N ARG A 144 44.65 15.63 -49.29
CA ARG A 144 43.33 15.01 -49.06
C ARG A 144 43.19 14.23 -47.74
N HIS A 145 44.26 14.13 -46.96
CA HIS A 145 44.33 13.21 -45.80
C HIS A 145 43.82 13.81 -44.49
N TRP A 146 43.73 15.15 -44.37
CA TRP A 146 43.15 15.77 -43.16
C TRP A 146 41.64 15.54 -43.03
N TRP A 147 40.89 15.46 -44.14
CA TRP A 147 39.47 15.10 -44.11
C TRP A 147 39.24 13.62 -43.83
N LEU A 148 40.17 12.75 -44.24
CA LEU A 148 40.11 11.31 -43.94
C LEU A 148 40.50 11.02 -42.48
N LEU A 149 41.47 11.74 -41.91
CA LEU A 149 41.81 11.64 -40.50
C LEU A 149 40.75 12.28 -39.60
N ALA A 150 40.15 13.41 -40.01
CA ALA A 150 39.02 14.00 -39.30
C ALA A 150 37.78 13.10 -39.38
N GLY A 151 37.51 12.50 -40.54
CA GLY A 151 36.42 11.53 -40.72
C GLY A 151 36.64 10.24 -39.93
N ALA A 152 37.87 9.72 -39.88
CA ALA A 152 38.22 8.56 -39.06
C ALA A 152 38.19 8.87 -37.56
N PHE A 153 38.60 10.07 -37.16
CA PHE A 153 38.48 10.53 -35.77
C PHE A 153 37.01 10.72 -35.38
N LEU A 154 36.20 11.32 -36.26
CA LEU A 154 34.76 11.46 -36.04
C LEU A 154 34.04 10.11 -36.02
N SER A 155 34.44 9.16 -36.88
CA SER A 155 33.88 7.81 -36.88
C SER A 155 34.30 7.03 -35.64
N CYS A 156 35.57 7.12 -35.22
CA CYS A 156 36.00 6.52 -33.96
C CYS A 156 35.31 7.18 -32.77
N MET A 157 35.11 8.51 -32.79
CA MET A 157 34.38 9.21 -31.75
C MET A 157 32.91 8.81 -31.74
N LEU A 158 32.27 8.64 -32.91
CA LEU A 158 30.89 8.16 -33.05
C LEU A 158 30.74 6.68 -32.67
N VAL A 159 31.76 5.86 -32.92
CA VAL A 159 31.79 4.46 -32.47
C VAL A 159 32.05 4.40 -30.98
N ILE A 160 32.88 5.27 -30.40
CA ILE A 160 33.11 5.33 -28.95
C ILE A 160 31.90 5.91 -28.22
N THR A 161 31.27 6.97 -28.74
CA THR A 161 30.04 7.52 -28.15
C THR A 161 28.87 6.58 -28.39
N GLY A 162 28.80 5.94 -29.56
CA GLY A 162 27.84 4.89 -29.87
C GLY A 162 28.04 3.65 -29.00
N TRP A 163 29.28 3.27 -28.73
CA TRP A 163 29.65 2.18 -27.81
C TRP A 163 29.35 2.54 -26.36
N HIS A 164 29.61 3.78 -25.94
CA HIS A 164 29.22 4.27 -24.61
C HIS A 164 27.71 4.38 -24.46
N TYR A 165 27.00 4.82 -25.49
CA TYR A 165 25.54 4.90 -25.52
C TYR A 165 24.93 3.48 -25.56
N TRP A 166 25.54 2.57 -26.31
CA TRP A 166 25.16 1.16 -26.39
C TRP A 166 25.48 0.39 -25.11
N GLN A 167 26.61 0.67 -24.44
CA GLN A 167 26.91 0.18 -23.09
C GLN A 167 25.94 0.75 -22.06
N GLN A 168 25.54 2.03 -22.17
CA GLN A 168 24.51 2.61 -21.31
C GLN A 168 23.13 2.00 -21.58
N SER A 169 22.78 1.67 -22.83
CA SER A 169 21.50 1.00 -23.14
C SER A 169 21.50 -0.49 -22.82
N LEU A 170 22.67 -1.16 -22.83
CA LEU A 170 22.82 -2.54 -22.36
C LEU A 170 22.89 -2.65 -20.83
N LEU A 171 23.18 -1.53 -20.15
CA LEU A 171 23.00 -1.38 -18.71
C LEU A 171 21.57 -0.90 -18.39
N GLU A 172 20.56 -1.42 -19.09
CA GLU A 172 19.26 -1.63 -18.45
C GLU A 172 19.51 -2.63 -17.33
N GLN A 173 19.86 -2.08 -16.17
CA GLN A 173 20.02 -2.80 -14.92
C GLN A 173 18.69 -3.52 -14.69
N HIS A 174 18.63 -4.80 -15.03
CA HIS A 174 17.44 -5.62 -14.84
C HIS A 174 17.15 -5.58 -13.35
N VAL A 175 16.14 -4.82 -12.96
CA VAL A 175 15.74 -4.70 -11.57
C VAL A 175 15.21 -6.07 -11.18
N PRO A 176 15.87 -6.78 -10.24
CA PRO A 176 15.47 -8.13 -9.91
C PRO A 176 14.10 -8.11 -9.22
N PHE A 177 13.32 -9.16 -9.46
CA PHE A 177 12.10 -9.41 -8.72
C PHE A 177 12.40 -10.34 -7.55
N GLY A 178 12.33 -9.81 -6.33
CA GLY A 178 12.51 -10.58 -5.12
C GLY A 178 11.17 -11.04 -4.51
N ARG A 179 11.15 -12.24 -3.94
CA ARG A 179 10.01 -12.82 -3.25
C ARG A 179 10.25 -12.84 -1.74
N PHE A 180 9.28 -12.39 -0.96
CA PHE A 180 9.34 -12.55 0.49
C PHE A 180 8.86 -13.94 0.91
N GLU A 181 9.73 -14.70 1.55
CA GLU A 181 9.41 -15.99 2.18
C GLU A 181 9.18 -15.79 3.68
N PRO A 182 7.96 -16.03 4.21
CA PRO A 182 7.68 -15.89 5.63
C PRO A 182 8.58 -16.80 6.47
N ILE A 183 9.32 -16.22 7.41
CA ILE A 183 10.10 -16.95 8.41
C ILE A 183 9.32 -17.07 9.72
N SER A 184 8.41 -16.15 10.00
CA SER A 184 7.39 -16.28 11.03
C SER A 184 6.03 -15.84 10.47
N SER A 185 4.99 -16.56 10.88
CA SER A 185 3.60 -16.24 10.53
C SER A 185 2.70 -16.72 11.66
N MET A 186 2.53 -15.86 12.65
CA MET A 186 1.62 -16.04 13.79
C MET A 186 0.38 -15.18 13.59
N ASP A 187 -0.79 -15.72 13.95
CA ASP A 187 -2.05 -14.95 13.90
C ASP A 187 -1.90 -13.60 14.65
N GLY A 188 -2.29 -12.51 14.00
CA GLY A 188 -2.14 -11.15 14.47
C GLY A 188 -0.90 -10.44 13.92
N LEU A 189 -0.38 -9.46 14.68
CA LEU A 189 0.71 -8.61 14.19
C LEU A 189 2.05 -8.97 14.79
N GLU A 190 3.03 -9.27 13.94
CA GLU A 190 4.46 -9.36 14.26
C GLU A 190 5.14 -8.01 13.93
N LEU A 191 5.45 -7.23 14.97
CA LEU A 191 5.81 -5.82 14.86
C LEU A 191 7.26 -5.55 15.28
N TYR A 192 7.87 -4.62 14.53
CA TYR A 192 9.18 -4.04 14.81
C TYR A 192 10.27 -5.08 15.08
N PRO A 193 10.51 -6.00 14.12
CA PRO A 193 11.55 -7.00 14.29
C PRO A 193 12.94 -6.37 14.40
N ASP A 194 13.85 -7.14 15.00
CA ASP A 194 15.28 -6.98 14.85
C ASP A 194 15.95 -8.34 14.62
N VAL A 195 17.02 -8.33 13.84
CA VAL A 195 17.78 -9.54 13.50
C VAL A 195 19.16 -9.45 14.11
N SER A 196 19.58 -10.53 14.78
CA SER A 196 20.95 -10.67 15.27
C SER A 196 21.96 -10.47 14.14
N LYS A 197 23.14 -9.91 14.45
CA LYS A 197 24.16 -9.55 13.43
C LYS A 197 24.55 -10.72 12.51
N ASN A 198 24.49 -11.96 13.00
CA ASN A 198 24.81 -13.17 12.25
C ASN A 198 23.60 -13.80 11.53
N GLY A 199 22.44 -13.16 11.56
CA GLY A 199 21.22 -13.64 10.89
C GLY A 199 20.58 -14.88 11.52
N ARG A 200 21.07 -15.40 12.65
CA ARG A 200 20.61 -16.68 13.25
C ARG A 200 19.36 -16.53 14.12
N TYR A 201 19.22 -15.39 14.78
CA TYR A 201 18.11 -15.10 15.68
C TYR A 201 17.36 -13.84 15.25
N LEU A 202 16.06 -13.89 15.47
CA LEU A 202 15.08 -12.83 15.24
C LEU A 202 14.39 -12.54 16.57
N VAL A 203 14.19 -11.26 16.90
CA VAL A 203 13.34 -10.84 18.02
C VAL A 203 12.28 -9.88 17.53
N TYR A 204 11.06 -10.01 18.03
CA TYR A 204 9.94 -9.16 17.61
C TYR A 204 8.85 -9.08 18.68
N GLY A 205 8.03 -8.03 18.58
CA GLY A 205 6.80 -7.92 19.36
C GLY A 205 5.65 -8.61 18.64
N HIS A 206 4.89 -9.45 19.32
CA HIS A 206 3.67 -10.08 18.80
C HIS A 206 2.45 -9.50 19.49
N SER A 207 1.38 -9.26 18.75
CA SER A 207 0.11 -8.78 19.29
C SER A 207 -1.06 -9.49 18.61
N PRO A 208 -1.67 -10.49 19.27
CA PRO A 208 -2.66 -11.38 18.66
C PRO A 208 -4.02 -10.70 18.44
N ASP A 209 -4.36 -9.72 19.27
CA ASP A 209 -5.71 -9.11 19.30
C ASP A 209 -5.68 -7.63 19.67
N PHE A 210 -6.79 -6.93 19.48
CA PHE A 210 -6.95 -5.52 19.85
C PHE A 210 -7.11 -5.28 21.36
N GLU A 211 -7.13 -6.32 22.19
CA GLU A 211 -7.41 -6.18 23.63
C GLU A 211 -6.19 -5.67 24.42
N GLY A 212 -5.09 -5.41 23.71
CA GLY A 212 -3.84 -4.92 24.30
C GLY A 212 -2.95 -6.04 24.81
N ASN A 213 -3.19 -7.28 24.37
CA ASN A 213 -2.28 -8.40 24.59
C ASN A 213 -1.04 -8.23 23.70
N SER A 214 0.13 -8.40 24.31
CA SER A 214 1.40 -8.28 23.60
C SER A 214 2.48 -9.17 24.21
N SER A 215 3.29 -9.77 23.35
CA SER A 215 4.37 -10.68 23.71
C SER A 215 5.69 -10.29 23.04
N LEU A 216 6.82 -10.61 23.67
CA LEU A 216 8.13 -10.60 23.03
C LEU A 216 8.53 -12.02 22.69
N ILE A 217 8.94 -12.23 21.44
CA ILE A 217 9.28 -13.55 20.92
C ILE A 217 10.70 -13.50 20.38
N LEU A 218 11.50 -14.50 20.77
CA LEU A 218 12.79 -14.83 20.19
C LEU A 218 12.61 -16.05 19.29
N GLN A 219 13.11 -16.00 18.07
CA GLN A 219 13.02 -17.09 17.12
C GLN A 219 14.38 -17.41 16.49
N ASN A 220 14.66 -18.70 16.29
CA ASN A 220 15.76 -19.15 15.45
C ASN A 220 15.34 -19.11 13.96
N THR A 221 16.12 -18.46 13.11
CA THR A 221 15.77 -18.25 11.69
C THR A 221 15.97 -19.50 10.82
N GLN A 222 16.68 -20.51 11.30
CA GLN A 222 16.93 -21.77 10.58
C GLN A 222 15.98 -22.88 11.05
N THR A 223 15.87 -23.10 12.37
CA THR A 223 15.00 -24.16 12.91
C THR A 223 13.55 -23.72 13.05
N LEU A 224 13.28 -22.42 12.96
CA LEU A 224 11.97 -21.77 13.17
C LEU A 224 11.41 -21.94 14.59
N GLU A 225 12.22 -22.44 15.52
CA GLU A 225 11.86 -22.60 16.92
C GLU A 225 11.65 -21.23 17.57
N LYS A 226 10.50 -21.06 18.22
CA LYS A 226 10.08 -19.84 18.90
C LYS A 226 10.17 -20.01 20.42
N LYS A 227 10.65 -18.96 21.08
CA LYS A 227 10.72 -18.85 22.54
C LYS A 227 10.00 -17.57 22.98
N LEU A 228 9.01 -17.76 23.84
CA LEU A 228 8.31 -16.65 24.48
C LEU A 228 9.21 -16.06 25.57
N LEU A 229 9.56 -14.78 25.44
CA LEU A 229 10.39 -14.08 26.42
C LEU A 229 9.56 -13.37 27.49
N LYS A 230 8.44 -12.76 27.09
CA LYS A 230 7.56 -11.99 27.98
C LYS A 230 6.17 -11.82 27.37
N THR A 231 5.15 -11.75 28.21
CA THR A 231 3.77 -11.39 27.82
C THR A 231 3.18 -10.37 28.78
N VAL A 232 2.35 -9.48 28.25
CA VAL A 232 1.50 -8.56 29.01
C VAL A 232 0.07 -8.63 28.48
N ASN A 233 -0.90 -8.54 29.40
CA ASN A 233 -2.34 -8.62 29.08
C ASN A 233 -2.99 -7.23 28.96
N ALA A 234 -2.16 -6.18 28.99
CA ALA A 234 -2.58 -4.79 29.05
C ALA A 234 -1.37 -3.88 28.78
N GLY A 235 -1.15 -3.52 27.52
CA GLY A 235 -0.04 -2.64 27.14
C GLY A 235 0.52 -2.99 25.77
N GLY A 236 1.76 -2.58 25.51
CA GLY A 236 2.47 -2.95 24.29
C GLY A 236 3.93 -3.24 24.57
N LEU A 237 4.42 -4.38 24.10
CA LEU A 237 5.84 -4.70 24.02
C LEU A 237 6.27 -4.49 22.57
N ARG A 238 7.15 -3.52 22.32
CA ARG A 238 7.44 -3.05 20.95
C ARG A 238 8.93 -2.82 20.75
N GLY A 239 9.36 -3.00 19.50
CA GLY A 239 10.70 -2.65 19.03
C GLY A 239 11.84 -3.28 19.83
N PRO A 240 11.81 -4.60 20.09
CA PRO A 240 12.96 -5.25 20.68
C PRO A 240 14.16 -5.17 19.74
N VAL A 241 15.36 -4.96 20.30
CA VAL A 241 16.62 -4.95 19.56
C VAL A 241 17.71 -5.66 20.34
N PHE A 242 18.57 -6.39 19.64
CA PHE A 242 19.67 -7.10 20.24
C PHE A 242 20.81 -6.18 20.64
N SER A 243 21.45 -6.49 21.78
CA SER A 243 22.81 -6.02 22.04
C SER A 243 23.81 -6.64 21.04
N PRO A 244 24.93 -5.97 20.76
CA PRO A 244 25.96 -6.47 19.84
C PRO A 244 26.49 -7.88 20.13
N ASP A 245 26.48 -8.27 21.41
CA ASP A 245 26.95 -9.56 21.92
C ASP A 245 25.82 -10.61 22.08
N LEU A 246 24.57 -10.24 21.75
CA LEU A 246 23.36 -11.07 21.85
C LEU A 246 22.98 -11.54 23.26
N THR A 247 23.57 -10.96 24.32
CA THR A 247 23.25 -11.31 25.71
C THR A 247 22.09 -10.50 26.28
N GLN A 248 21.71 -9.41 25.60
CA GLN A 248 20.67 -8.50 26.06
C GLN A 248 19.73 -8.08 24.93
N ILE A 249 18.52 -7.70 25.31
CA ILE A 249 17.51 -7.10 24.42
C ILE A 249 17.03 -5.80 25.04
N ALA A 250 17.14 -4.69 24.30
CA ALA A 250 16.42 -3.47 24.65
C ALA A 250 15.04 -3.47 24.00
N TYR A 251 14.01 -2.98 24.69
CA TYR A 251 12.66 -2.90 24.13
C TYR A 251 11.84 -1.78 24.78
N GLN A 252 10.79 -1.35 24.09
CA GLN A 252 9.82 -0.40 24.61
C GLN A 252 8.65 -1.13 25.28
N HIS A 253 8.29 -0.71 26.48
CA HIS A 253 7.13 -1.17 27.23
C HIS A 253 6.15 -0.02 27.43
N LEU A 254 4.99 -0.11 26.80
CA LEU A 254 3.87 0.81 26.96
C LEU A 254 2.91 0.22 27.99
N LEU A 255 2.76 0.89 29.13
CA LEU A 255 1.80 0.54 30.18
C LEU A 255 0.51 1.34 29.95
N ARG A 256 -0.67 0.79 30.33
CA ARG A 256 -1.98 1.42 30.06
C ARG A 256 -2.00 2.92 30.43
N GLU A 257 -2.23 3.73 29.40
CA GLU A 257 -2.51 5.17 29.38
C GLU A 257 -1.54 6.16 30.03
N HIS A 258 -0.49 5.73 30.77
CA HIS A 258 0.26 6.68 31.61
C HIS A 258 1.77 6.49 31.69
N PHE A 259 2.37 5.44 31.13
CA PHE A 259 3.83 5.27 31.18
C PHE A 259 4.40 4.60 29.92
N CYS A 260 5.52 5.16 29.44
CA CYS A 260 6.36 4.58 28.42
C CYS A 260 7.73 4.30 29.07
N GLU A 261 8.21 3.07 28.98
CA GLU A 261 9.50 2.65 29.51
C GLU A 261 10.38 2.09 28.40
N ILE A 262 11.67 2.37 28.47
CA ILE A 262 12.71 1.61 27.76
C ILE A 262 13.36 0.67 28.76
N ARG A 263 13.40 -0.61 28.43
CA ARG A 263 13.85 -1.67 29.33
C ARG A 263 14.96 -2.50 28.69
N ILE A 264 15.84 -3.05 29.53
CA ILE A 264 16.88 -4.00 29.15
C ILE A 264 16.57 -5.35 29.77
N MET A 265 16.42 -6.34 28.92
CA MET A 265 16.29 -7.75 29.27
C MET A 265 17.65 -8.43 29.12
N THR A 266 18.10 -9.17 30.13
CA THR A 266 19.31 -10.00 30.07
C THR A 266 18.91 -11.45 29.87
N LEU A 267 19.61 -12.12 28.94
CA LEU A 267 19.37 -13.51 28.59
C LEU A 267 20.55 -14.38 29.01
N ASN A 268 20.25 -15.62 29.40
CA ASN A 268 21.27 -16.63 29.58
C ASN A 268 21.96 -16.93 28.24
N ALA A 269 23.29 -16.90 28.20
CA ALA A 269 24.04 -17.03 26.95
C ALA A 269 23.88 -18.39 26.23
N SER A 270 23.47 -19.44 26.95
CA SER A 270 23.30 -20.79 26.38
C SER A 270 21.85 -21.13 26.08
N THR A 271 20.95 -20.86 27.03
CA THR A 271 19.54 -21.25 26.92
C THR A 271 18.66 -20.13 26.36
N TYR A 272 19.14 -18.89 26.36
CA TYR A 272 18.33 -17.68 26.11
C TYR A 272 17.11 -17.55 27.03
N ASP A 273 17.16 -18.13 28.23
CA ASP A 273 16.18 -17.84 29.29
C ASP A 273 16.36 -16.42 29.81
N VAL A 274 15.26 -15.78 30.19
CA VAL A 274 15.29 -14.43 30.76
C VAL A 274 15.85 -14.49 32.19
N GLU A 275 17.01 -13.88 32.41
CA GLU A 275 17.65 -13.80 33.72
C GLU A 275 17.23 -12.54 34.49
N SER A 276 17.05 -11.42 33.79
CA SER A 276 16.56 -10.18 34.41
C SER A 276 15.91 -9.25 33.40
N ASP A 277 15.06 -8.33 33.89
CA ASP A 277 14.36 -7.33 33.09
C ASP A 277 14.32 -6.00 33.86
N LYS A 278 15.17 -5.05 33.48
CA LYS A 278 15.42 -3.82 34.23
C LYS A 278 14.97 -2.59 33.45
N LEU A 279 14.42 -1.60 34.18
CA LEU A 279 14.15 -0.28 33.63
C LEU A 279 15.47 0.42 33.30
N LEU A 280 15.59 0.92 32.08
CA LEU A 280 16.71 1.76 31.66
C LEU A 280 16.36 3.24 31.83
N THR A 281 15.24 3.66 31.25
CA THR A 281 14.76 5.04 31.31
C THR A 281 13.26 5.12 30.98
N GLN A 282 12.65 6.27 31.27
CA GLN A 282 11.27 6.56 30.90
C GLN A 282 11.23 7.37 29.59
N CYS A 283 10.29 7.03 28.71
CA CYS A 283 9.99 7.76 27.48
C CYS A 283 8.69 8.55 27.60
N GLY A 284 8.48 9.50 26.69
CA GLY A 284 7.27 10.32 26.64
C GLY A 284 6.05 9.50 26.25
N LEU A 285 4.88 9.88 26.76
CA LEU A 285 3.63 9.10 26.60
C LEU A 285 3.15 8.94 25.16
N LYS A 286 3.50 9.87 24.28
CA LYS A 286 3.17 9.84 22.85
C LYS A 286 4.32 9.31 22.00
N SER A 287 5.32 8.67 22.60
CA SER A 287 6.44 8.06 21.87
C SER A 287 5.92 6.86 21.08
N VAL A 288 5.74 7.04 19.78
CA VAL A 288 5.29 6.00 18.84
C VAL A 288 6.43 5.55 17.94
N GLY A 289 6.31 4.35 17.35
CA GLY A 289 7.28 3.83 16.39
C GLY A 289 8.60 3.39 17.03
N ALA A 290 8.56 2.33 17.85
CA ALA A 290 9.63 1.78 18.70
C ALA A 290 10.93 1.32 18.00
N ARG A 291 11.28 1.86 16.83
CA ARG A 291 12.46 1.52 16.03
C ARG A 291 13.72 2.14 16.66
N MET A 292 14.28 1.42 17.61
CA MET A 292 15.52 1.77 18.32
C MET A 292 16.74 1.07 17.71
N SER A 293 17.94 1.43 18.12
CA SER A 293 19.18 0.75 17.71
C SER A 293 20.21 0.78 18.84
N TRP A 294 20.93 -0.32 19.01
CA TRP A 294 22.12 -0.34 19.87
C TRP A 294 23.32 0.27 19.16
N SER A 295 24.18 0.94 19.92
CA SER A 295 25.50 1.31 19.44
C SER A 295 26.35 0.05 19.21
N PRO A 296 27.23 0.04 18.19
CA PRO A 296 28.04 -1.15 17.90
C PRO A 296 28.96 -1.59 19.05
N ASP A 297 29.35 -0.66 19.92
CA ASP A 297 30.19 -0.88 21.10
C ASP A 297 29.44 -1.34 22.35
N GLY A 298 28.11 -1.46 22.29
CA GLY A 298 27.30 -1.97 23.40
C GLY A 298 26.95 -0.95 24.49
N LYS A 299 27.36 0.32 24.36
CA LYS A 299 27.26 1.29 25.47
C LYS A 299 26.01 2.14 25.46
N TYR A 300 25.33 2.27 24.32
CA TYR A 300 24.21 3.17 24.15
C TYR A 300 23.06 2.53 23.39
N VAL A 301 21.85 3.01 23.68
CA VAL A 301 20.65 2.76 22.87
C VAL A 301 20.14 4.11 22.35
N VAL A 302 19.94 4.20 21.03
CA VAL A 302 19.22 5.32 20.43
C VAL A 302 17.76 4.93 20.21
N PHE A 303 16.82 5.79 20.60
CA PHE A 303 15.39 5.53 20.41
C PHE A 303 14.61 6.84 20.17
N PRO A 304 13.47 6.77 19.45
CA PRO A 304 12.57 7.90 19.29
C PRO A 304 11.81 8.19 20.59
N ASN A 305 11.82 9.45 21.03
CA ASN A 305 11.16 9.90 22.25
C ASN A 305 10.30 11.14 22.00
N TRP A 306 9.05 11.12 22.46
CA TRP A 306 8.17 12.28 22.43
C TRP A 306 8.57 13.30 23.50
N LEU A 307 8.82 14.54 23.06
CA LEU A 307 9.08 15.65 23.95
C LEU A 307 7.87 16.57 24.06
N ALA A 308 7.32 16.69 25.27
CA ALA A 308 6.18 17.55 25.54
C ALA A 308 6.45 19.04 25.25
N ARG A 309 7.71 19.48 25.41
CA ARG A 309 8.08 20.90 25.22
C ARG A 309 8.08 21.35 23.76
N THR A 310 8.35 20.45 22.82
CA THR A 310 8.40 20.74 21.38
C THR A 310 7.22 20.11 20.63
N GLU A 311 6.42 19.29 21.32
CA GLU A 311 5.33 18.50 20.74
C GLU A 311 5.76 17.67 19.52
N SER A 312 6.98 17.13 19.59
CA SER A 312 7.61 16.39 18.50
C SER A 312 8.39 15.18 19.03
N ILE A 313 8.62 14.21 18.16
CA ILE A 313 9.47 13.05 18.46
C ILE A 313 10.91 13.38 18.08
N VAL A 314 11.85 13.17 19.00
CA VAL A 314 13.29 13.36 18.77
C VAL A 314 14.02 12.05 18.96
N LEU A 315 15.23 11.94 18.42
CA LEU A 315 16.11 10.83 18.73
C LEU A 315 16.86 11.10 20.04
N GLN A 316 16.71 10.21 21.01
CA GLN A 316 17.45 10.23 22.27
C GLN A 316 18.48 9.12 22.32
N LEU A 317 19.67 9.45 22.82
CA LEU A 317 20.77 8.54 23.08
C LEU A 317 20.88 8.30 24.59
N GLN A 318 20.62 7.08 25.03
CA GLN A 318 20.64 6.69 26.43
C GLN A 318 21.84 5.77 26.71
N PRO A 319 22.72 6.11 27.68
CA PRO A 319 23.73 5.18 28.16
C PRO A 319 23.09 3.94 28.80
N VAL A 320 23.55 2.75 28.40
CA VAL A 320 23.10 1.44 28.93
C VAL A 320 23.45 1.29 30.41
N ALA A 321 24.54 1.92 30.86
CA ALA A 321 24.93 1.98 32.27
C ALA A 321 23.99 2.85 33.13
N GLY A 322 23.00 3.52 32.53
CA GLY A 322 22.16 4.52 33.17
C GLY A 322 22.78 5.92 33.16
N GLY A 323 22.01 6.91 33.61
CA GLY A 323 22.40 8.33 33.60
C GLY A 323 21.56 9.16 32.62
N PRO A 324 21.92 10.45 32.41
CA PRO A 324 21.14 11.35 31.58
C PRO A 324 21.17 10.93 30.11
N ALA A 325 20.03 11.04 29.43
CA ALA A 325 19.92 10.89 27.99
C ALA A 325 20.41 12.16 27.27
N GLU A 326 21.08 11.98 26.14
CA GLU A 326 21.43 13.05 25.20
C GLU A 326 20.35 13.15 24.11
N GLU A 327 19.98 14.36 23.72
CA GLU A 327 19.12 14.61 22.57
C GLU A 327 19.97 14.80 21.31
N LEU A 328 19.74 13.96 20.30
CA LEU A 328 20.55 13.96 19.09
C LEU A 328 19.96 14.82 17.96
N THR A 329 18.66 15.10 17.98
CA THR A 329 17.98 15.78 16.89
C THR A 329 17.00 16.84 17.36
N THR A 330 16.76 17.83 16.48
CA THR A 330 15.83 18.94 16.71
C THR A 330 14.95 19.11 15.47
N PRO A 331 13.87 18.33 15.31
CA PRO A 331 12.99 18.42 14.15
C PRO A 331 12.25 19.77 14.13
N PRO A 332 11.85 20.26 12.95
CA PRO A 332 11.09 21.49 12.83
C PRO A 332 9.68 21.32 13.42
N GLN A 333 9.05 22.42 13.87
CA GLN A 333 7.69 22.39 14.46
C GLN A 333 6.59 21.86 13.51
N THR A 334 6.86 21.86 12.20
CA THR A 334 5.94 21.35 11.18
C THR A 334 6.04 19.83 10.98
N SER A 335 6.99 19.16 11.66
CA SER A 335 7.24 17.72 11.59
C SER A 335 6.67 17.01 12.82
N LEU A 336 6.14 15.79 12.64
CA LEU A 336 5.80 14.93 13.78
C LEU A 336 7.06 14.49 14.55
N GLY A 337 8.22 14.47 13.88
CA GLY A 337 9.51 14.18 14.47
C GLY A 337 10.39 13.20 13.69
N ASP A 338 11.37 12.65 14.40
CA ASP A 338 12.42 11.76 13.89
C ASP A 338 12.26 10.34 14.43
N PHE A 339 12.40 9.34 13.55
CA PHE A 339 12.11 7.93 13.79
C PHE A 339 13.18 7.02 13.16
N ALA A 340 13.12 5.72 13.47
CA ALA A 340 13.85 4.66 12.77
C ALA A 340 15.38 4.89 12.69
N ALA A 341 15.98 5.25 13.81
CA ALA A 341 17.42 5.47 13.89
C ALA A 341 18.19 4.15 13.78
N ARG A 342 19.19 4.09 12.89
CA ARG A 342 20.09 2.94 12.72
C ARG A 342 21.55 3.38 12.74
N PHE A 343 22.32 2.80 13.66
CA PHE A 343 23.76 2.96 13.67
C PHE A 343 24.39 2.31 12.43
N SER A 344 25.36 2.99 11.85
CA SER A 344 26.35 2.40 10.95
C SER A 344 27.17 1.33 11.69
N ALA A 345 27.75 0.38 10.95
CA ALA A 345 28.46 -0.75 11.53
C ALA A 345 29.67 -0.33 12.40
N ASP A 346 30.31 0.78 12.06
CA ASP A 346 31.44 1.37 12.81
C ASP A 346 31.00 2.34 13.92
N GLY A 347 29.71 2.70 13.97
CA GLY A 347 29.13 3.60 14.96
C GLY A 347 29.40 5.08 14.71
N SER A 348 30.08 5.44 13.62
CA SER A 348 30.44 6.82 13.30
C SER A 348 29.24 7.67 12.83
N LYS A 349 28.18 7.00 12.35
CA LYS A 349 26.98 7.66 11.80
C LYS A 349 25.69 6.98 12.24
N ILE A 350 24.60 7.75 12.24
CA ILE A 350 23.22 7.27 12.39
C ILE A 350 22.42 7.74 11.16
N VAL A 351 21.74 6.83 10.49
CA VAL A 351 20.68 7.18 9.53
C VAL A 351 19.33 7.18 10.24
N PHE A 352 18.43 8.09 9.88
CA PHE A 352 17.10 8.16 10.46
C PHE A 352 16.06 8.72 9.48
N VAL A 353 14.78 8.52 9.79
CA VAL A 353 13.65 9.02 9.00
C VAL A 353 12.99 10.18 9.73
N ARG A 354 12.84 11.32 9.07
CA ARG A 354 12.10 12.49 9.58
C ARG A 354 10.75 12.58 8.90
N ASP A 355 9.68 12.64 9.69
CA ASP A 355 8.35 12.93 9.16
C ASP A 355 8.27 14.37 8.62
N VAL A 356 7.58 14.57 7.50
CA VAL A 356 7.21 15.90 7.03
C VAL A 356 5.73 15.95 6.67
N ALA A 357 5.10 17.11 6.93
CA ALA A 357 3.69 17.34 6.64
C ALA A 357 3.32 16.89 5.22
N GLY A 358 2.26 16.07 5.11
CA GLY A 358 1.80 15.51 3.82
C GLY A 358 1.96 14.00 3.66
N GLY A 359 2.46 13.28 4.69
CA GLY A 359 2.54 11.82 4.67
C GLY A 359 3.74 11.26 3.90
N THR A 360 4.83 12.05 3.83
CA THR A 360 6.11 11.61 3.24
C THR A 360 7.20 11.70 4.32
N GLY A 361 8.24 10.87 4.20
CA GLY A 361 9.33 10.81 5.18
C GLY A 361 10.66 11.13 4.53
N GLN A 362 11.43 12.05 5.09
CA GLN A 362 12.79 12.36 4.63
C GLN A 362 13.80 11.42 5.25
N ILE A 363 14.85 11.05 4.51
CA ILE A 363 15.95 10.24 5.04
C ILE A 363 17.13 11.17 5.34
N TRP A 364 17.62 11.10 6.57
CA TRP A 364 18.66 11.97 7.11
C TRP A 364 19.84 11.16 7.64
N LEU A 365 21.01 11.80 7.64
CA LEU A 365 22.25 11.24 8.16
C LEU A 365 22.79 12.16 9.25
N LEU A 366 23.04 11.61 10.43
CA LEU A 366 23.69 12.24 11.57
C LEU A 366 25.12 11.72 11.71
N ASP A 367 26.08 12.62 11.84
CA ASP A 367 27.46 12.30 12.17
C ASP A 367 27.65 12.27 13.70
N MET A 368 28.22 11.18 14.23
CA MET A 368 28.35 10.99 15.67
C MET A 368 29.56 11.71 16.26
N GLU A 369 30.53 12.15 15.47
CA GLU A 369 31.65 12.92 16.00
C GLU A 369 31.27 14.40 16.11
N THR A 370 30.70 14.97 15.04
CA THR A 370 30.39 16.40 14.97
C THR A 370 28.99 16.75 15.49
N ARG A 371 28.11 15.76 15.66
CA ARG A 371 26.67 15.92 15.93
C ARG A 371 25.92 16.73 14.85
N SER A 372 26.49 16.87 13.66
CA SER A 372 25.83 17.54 12.55
C SER A 372 24.96 16.55 11.77
N SER A 373 23.79 17.02 11.33
CA SER A 373 22.88 16.23 10.49
C SER A 373 22.67 16.87 9.12
N LYS A 374 22.49 16.05 8.10
CA LYS A 374 22.13 16.47 6.75
C LYS A 374 21.02 15.60 6.18
N MET A 375 20.14 16.21 5.39
CA MET A 375 19.18 15.46 4.59
C MET A 375 19.94 14.74 3.47
N LEU A 376 19.67 13.45 3.27
CA LEU A 376 20.15 12.72 2.11
C LEU A 376 19.21 12.93 0.92
N PHE A 377 17.92 12.63 1.11
CA PHE A 377 16.87 12.83 0.10
C PHE A 377 15.47 12.65 0.71
N GLN A 378 14.44 12.94 -0.10
CA GLN A 378 13.03 12.71 0.20
C GLN A 378 12.42 11.80 -0.88
N PRO A 379 11.97 10.57 -0.56
CA PRO A 379 11.18 9.74 -1.46
C PRO A 379 9.91 10.45 -1.93
N GLU A 380 9.58 10.34 -3.21
CA GLU A 380 8.35 10.89 -3.77
C GLU A 380 7.12 10.11 -3.29
N HIS A 381 6.12 10.82 -2.74
CA HIS A 381 4.83 10.26 -2.33
C HIS A 381 4.90 8.97 -1.49
N ASN A 382 5.96 8.83 -0.68
CA ASN A 382 6.21 7.62 0.07
C ASN A 382 6.78 7.92 1.46
N TYR A 383 6.37 7.10 2.43
CA TYR A 383 6.91 7.10 3.78
C TYR A 383 7.57 5.74 4.02
N PRO A 384 8.92 5.68 4.04
CA PRO A 384 9.63 4.39 4.09
C PRO A 384 9.39 3.62 5.40
N GLY A 385 9.01 4.32 6.49
CA GLY A 385 8.72 3.71 7.79
C GLY A 385 9.96 3.28 8.58
N ASN A 386 10.90 2.63 7.90
CA ASN A 386 12.21 2.20 8.41
C ASN A 386 13.24 2.23 7.26
N VAL A 387 14.52 2.17 7.62
CA VAL A 387 15.65 2.09 6.69
C VAL A 387 16.69 1.12 7.24
N ALA A 388 17.57 0.60 6.37
CA ALA A 388 18.68 -0.25 6.76
C ALA A 388 19.96 0.13 6.02
N TRP A 389 21.11 -0.07 6.67
CA TRP A 389 22.40 0.07 6.01
C TRP A 389 22.66 -1.15 5.11
N THR A 390 23.25 -0.90 3.96
CA THR A 390 23.96 -1.93 3.19
C THR A 390 25.13 -2.49 4.01
N VAL A 391 25.53 -3.74 3.75
CA VAL A 391 26.59 -4.42 4.52
C VAL A 391 27.93 -3.70 4.43
N ASP A 392 28.24 -3.07 3.28
CA ASP A 392 29.46 -2.31 3.07
C ASP A 392 29.41 -0.87 3.64
N GLY A 393 28.24 -0.45 4.16
CA GLY A 393 28.01 0.87 4.73
C GLY A 393 27.97 2.01 3.71
N LYS A 394 27.93 1.73 2.40
CA LYS A 394 27.96 2.75 1.34
C LYS A 394 26.59 3.17 0.84
N GLY A 395 25.54 2.42 1.19
CA GLY A 395 24.17 2.73 0.81
C GLY A 395 23.14 2.47 1.90
N ILE A 396 21.94 3.03 1.71
CA ILE A 396 20.77 2.90 2.57
C ILE A 396 19.64 2.23 1.79
N ILE A 397 19.19 1.06 2.24
CA ILE A 397 18.04 0.33 1.69
C ILE A 397 16.77 0.81 2.38
N TYR A 398 15.72 1.05 1.60
CA TYR A 398 14.43 1.52 2.12
C TYR A 398 13.25 1.06 1.25
N PRO A 399 12.05 0.86 1.82
CA PRO A 399 10.81 0.68 1.06
C PRO A 399 10.52 1.91 0.21
N SER A 400 10.46 1.77 -1.11
CA SER A 400 10.23 2.88 -2.05
C SER A 400 8.82 2.94 -2.65
N GLY A 401 8.02 1.90 -2.42
CA GLY A 401 6.64 1.82 -2.91
C GLY A 401 5.89 0.66 -2.27
N THR A 402 4.74 0.28 -2.84
CA THR A 402 3.92 -0.83 -2.33
C THR A 402 4.53 -2.21 -2.61
N ASN A 403 5.47 -2.30 -3.53
CA ASN A 403 6.03 -3.56 -4.04
C ASN A 403 7.48 -3.34 -4.51
N SER A 404 8.22 -2.49 -3.80
CA SER A 404 9.57 -2.14 -4.21
C SER A 404 10.46 -1.74 -3.04
N LEU A 405 11.74 -2.07 -3.19
CA LEU A 405 12.85 -1.58 -2.37
C LEU A 405 13.76 -0.74 -3.26
N SER A 406 14.27 0.36 -2.72
CA SER A 406 15.30 1.17 -3.36
C SER A 406 16.53 1.25 -2.47
N VAL A 407 17.67 1.56 -3.10
CA VAL A 407 18.92 1.83 -2.40
C VAL A 407 19.38 3.24 -2.74
N TYR A 408 19.64 4.03 -1.72
CA TYR A 408 20.32 5.32 -1.84
C TYR A 408 21.81 5.12 -1.65
N ASP A 409 22.60 5.44 -2.67
CA ASP A 409 24.05 5.35 -2.62
C ASP A 409 24.64 6.65 -2.04
N LEU A 410 25.42 6.53 -0.96
CA LEU A 410 25.99 7.66 -0.22
C LEU A 410 27.16 8.35 -0.94
N VAL A 411 27.74 7.70 -1.96
CA VAL A 411 28.89 8.21 -2.71
C VAL A 411 28.43 9.09 -3.86
N SER A 412 27.51 8.57 -4.68
CA SER A 412 26.91 9.26 -5.82
C SER A 412 25.78 10.21 -5.42
N GLY A 413 25.11 9.95 -4.28
CA GLY A 413 23.94 10.69 -3.83
C GLY A 413 22.67 10.37 -4.63
N VAL A 414 22.66 9.26 -5.36
CA VAL A 414 21.56 8.84 -6.23
C VAL A 414 20.79 7.69 -5.58
N SER A 415 19.46 7.74 -5.69
CA SER A 415 18.60 6.61 -5.34
C SER A 415 18.24 5.81 -6.58
N THR A 416 18.35 4.48 -6.49
CA THR A 416 18.02 3.54 -7.58
C THR A 416 17.08 2.46 -7.08
N LEU A 417 16.28 1.89 -7.99
CA LEU A 417 15.42 0.76 -7.67
C LEU A 417 16.28 -0.48 -7.42
N PHE A 418 16.18 -1.05 -6.23
CA PHE A 418 16.99 -2.20 -5.80
C PHE A 418 16.31 -3.52 -6.14
N ALA A 419 15.01 -3.62 -5.89
CA ALA A 419 14.22 -4.81 -6.21
C ALA A 419 12.73 -4.46 -6.32
N ASN A 420 12.04 -5.14 -7.24
CA ASN A 420 10.58 -5.27 -7.19
C ASN A 420 10.23 -6.45 -6.26
N THR A 421 9.12 -6.35 -5.52
CA THR A 421 8.74 -7.34 -4.50
C THR A 421 7.30 -7.80 -4.64
N ASP A 422 7.03 -9.06 -4.31
CA ASP A 422 5.69 -9.64 -4.35
C ASP A 422 4.74 -9.10 -3.26
N SER A 423 5.30 -8.49 -2.20
CA SER A 423 4.58 -7.88 -1.07
C SER A 423 5.16 -6.52 -0.70
N SER A 424 4.36 -5.69 -0.01
CA SER A 424 4.80 -4.40 0.52
C SER A 424 5.74 -4.60 1.71
N PRO A 425 7.03 -4.23 1.58
CA PRO A 425 7.96 -4.35 2.69
C PRO A 425 7.76 -3.22 3.70
N HIS A 426 7.75 -3.59 4.96
CA HIS A 426 7.83 -2.71 6.12
C HIS A 426 9.03 -3.11 6.96
N ASP A 427 9.53 -2.21 7.80
CA ASP A 427 10.55 -2.57 8.80
C ASP A 427 11.78 -3.30 8.23
N VAL A 428 12.33 -2.83 7.10
CA VAL A 428 13.47 -3.50 6.44
C VAL A 428 14.70 -3.60 7.36
N LEU A 429 15.36 -4.76 7.33
CA LEU A 429 16.58 -5.10 8.08
C LEU A 429 17.57 -5.83 7.17
N VAL A 430 18.86 -5.69 7.47
CA VAL A 430 19.95 -6.35 6.73
C VAL A 430 20.89 -7.01 7.74
N SER A 431 21.16 -8.30 7.57
CA SER A 431 22.16 -9.02 8.37
C SER A 431 23.56 -8.98 7.72
N LYS A 432 24.61 -9.35 8.46
CA LYS A 432 25.99 -9.28 7.94
C LYS A 432 26.28 -10.23 6.78
N ASP A 433 25.51 -11.31 6.64
CA ASP A 433 25.55 -12.25 5.53
C ASP A 433 24.69 -11.79 4.34
N ASN A 434 24.32 -10.50 4.31
CA ASN A 434 23.59 -9.84 3.22
C ASN A 434 22.17 -10.39 2.97
N ARG A 435 21.57 -11.05 3.97
CA ARG A 435 20.15 -11.42 3.94
C ARG A 435 19.31 -10.21 4.32
N ILE A 436 18.20 -10.03 3.60
CA ILE A 436 17.28 -8.91 3.79
C ILE A 436 15.99 -9.45 4.40
N PHE A 437 15.57 -8.85 5.51
CA PHE A 437 14.33 -9.19 6.18
C PHE A 437 13.39 -7.98 6.14
N ALA A 438 12.09 -8.25 6.14
CA ALA A 438 11.07 -7.22 6.25
C ALA A 438 9.84 -7.79 6.97
N SER A 439 9.09 -6.90 7.62
CA SER A 439 7.70 -7.18 7.95
C SER A 439 6.85 -7.04 6.69
N ILE A 440 5.99 -8.01 6.41
CA ILE A 440 5.07 -8.02 5.27
C ILE A 440 3.65 -8.23 5.77
N GLY A 441 2.66 -7.84 4.97
CA GLY A 441 1.24 -7.99 5.32
C GLY A 441 0.57 -6.65 5.59
N ARG A 442 -0.44 -6.65 6.46
CA ARG A 442 -1.29 -5.47 6.68
C ARG A 442 -1.67 -5.34 8.14
N PHE A 443 -1.55 -4.13 8.66
CA PHE A 443 -2.05 -3.80 10.00
C PHE A 443 -3.57 -3.98 10.13
N TRP A 444 -4.29 -3.72 9.03
CA TRP A 444 -5.75 -3.70 8.99
C TRP A 444 -6.24 -4.49 7.78
N GLN A 445 -7.25 -5.30 8.01
CA GLN A 445 -8.02 -5.93 6.97
C GLN A 445 -9.47 -5.48 7.13
N SER A 446 -9.97 -4.85 6.09
CA SER A 446 -11.29 -4.26 6.05
C SER A 446 -12.10 -5.01 5.00
N SER A 447 -13.32 -5.36 5.37
CA SER A 447 -14.34 -5.86 4.44
C SER A 447 -15.62 -5.08 4.63
N ILE A 448 -16.44 -5.00 3.58
CA ILE A 448 -17.69 -4.27 3.64
C ILE A 448 -18.84 -5.20 4.07
N ARG A 449 -19.58 -4.79 5.09
CA ARG A 449 -20.79 -5.47 5.55
C ARG A 449 -22.02 -4.68 5.16
N LYS A 450 -23.02 -5.38 4.63
CA LYS A 450 -24.37 -4.85 4.43
C LYS A 450 -25.22 -5.24 5.62
N VAL A 451 -25.70 -4.24 6.34
CA VAL A 451 -26.52 -4.39 7.53
C VAL A 451 -27.86 -3.71 7.29
N ASN A 452 -28.95 -4.31 7.75
CA ASN A 452 -30.25 -3.66 7.62
C ASN A 452 -30.31 -2.38 8.46
N ASN A 453 -30.81 -1.30 7.86
CA ASN A 453 -31.17 -0.10 8.61
C ASN A 453 -32.47 -0.39 9.37
N ARG A 454 -32.39 -0.60 10.69
CA ARG A 454 -33.55 -1.01 11.50
C ARG A 454 -34.72 -0.01 11.50
N LEU A 455 -34.47 1.23 11.06
CA LEU A 455 -35.49 2.26 10.94
C LEU A 455 -36.42 2.05 9.74
N GLU A 456 -35.91 1.49 8.64
CA GLU A 456 -36.67 1.27 7.39
C GLU A 456 -36.87 -0.23 7.11
N ASN A 457 -35.88 -1.05 7.45
CA ASN A 457 -35.87 -2.50 7.35
C ASN A 457 -35.61 -3.15 8.72
N PRO A 458 -36.66 -3.44 9.51
CA PRO A 458 -36.53 -3.91 10.90
C PRO A 458 -36.09 -5.37 11.02
N ILE A 459 -35.97 -6.11 9.91
CA ILE A 459 -35.51 -7.50 9.92
C ILE A 459 -34.05 -7.52 10.38
N GLN A 460 -33.69 -8.37 11.34
CA GLN A 460 -32.29 -8.53 11.72
C GLN A 460 -31.61 -9.50 10.76
N SER A 461 -30.94 -8.95 9.74
CA SER A 461 -29.97 -9.70 8.92
C SER A 461 -28.75 -8.82 8.64
N ALA A 462 -27.60 -9.48 8.54
CA ALA A 462 -26.37 -8.85 8.11
C ALA A 462 -25.67 -9.83 7.17
N ASP A 463 -25.36 -9.36 5.97
CA ASP A 463 -24.64 -10.12 4.97
C ASP A 463 -23.24 -9.49 4.81
N ASP A 464 -22.21 -10.32 4.77
CA ASP A 464 -20.88 -9.86 4.42
C ASP A 464 -20.85 -9.68 2.90
N VAL A 465 -20.63 -8.45 2.43
CA VAL A 465 -20.56 -8.13 1.00
C VAL A 465 -19.10 -8.13 0.60
N GLU A 466 -18.65 -9.27 0.08
CA GLU A 466 -17.29 -9.41 -0.41
C GLU A 466 -17.19 -8.80 -1.82
N PHE A 467 -16.56 -7.63 -1.94
CA PHE A 467 -16.22 -7.05 -3.24
C PHE A 467 -14.90 -7.67 -3.76
N ALA A 468 -13.92 -7.90 -2.88
CA ALA A 468 -12.64 -8.52 -3.15
C ALA A 468 -12.03 -9.22 -1.92
N LYS A 469 -11.24 -10.26 -2.18
CA LYS A 469 -10.45 -11.00 -1.17
C LYS A 469 -9.29 -10.21 -0.53
N ARG A 470 -9.18 -8.90 -0.77
CA ARG A 470 -8.05 -8.05 -0.34
C ARG A 470 -8.58 -6.74 0.23
N SER A 471 -8.00 -6.28 1.34
CA SER A 471 -8.45 -5.13 2.16
C SER A 471 -9.17 -4.04 1.36
N GLU A 472 -10.42 -3.82 1.75
CA GLU A 472 -11.41 -2.91 1.17
C GLU A 472 -11.60 -1.71 2.09
N GLY A 473 -11.03 -0.55 1.79
CA GLY A 473 -10.97 0.56 2.77
C GLY A 473 -12.23 1.43 2.86
N ILE A 474 -12.93 1.63 1.74
CA ILE A 474 -14.04 2.58 1.63
C ILE A 474 -15.03 2.06 0.58
N VAL A 475 -16.33 2.15 0.87
CA VAL A 475 -17.43 1.94 -0.09
C VAL A 475 -18.27 3.21 -0.24
N GLN A 476 -18.66 3.48 -1.48
CA GLN A 476 -19.69 4.45 -1.84
C GLN A 476 -20.64 3.78 -2.83
N LEU A 477 -21.94 3.80 -2.53
CA LEU A 477 -22.98 3.31 -3.43
C LEU A 477 -23.29 4.33 -4.50
N ASN A 478 -23.65 3.84 -5.68
CA ASN A 478 -24.21 4.70 -6.71
C ASN A 478 -25.56 5.28 -6.25
N PRO A 479 -25.88 6.55 -6.57
CA PRO A 479 -27.19 7.13 -6.35
C PRO A 479 -28.28 6.65 -7.33
N HIS A 480 -27.96 5.72 -8.22
CA HIS A 480 -28.93 4.97 -9.02
C HIS A 480 -28.77 3.46 -8.79
N SER A 481 -29.88 2.75 -8.61
CA SER A 481 -29.88 1.33 -8.22
C SER A 481 -29.29 0.38 -9.27
N ASP A 482 -29.24 0.82 -10.53
CA ASP A 482 -28.60 0.13 -11.65
C ASP A 482 -27.11 0.49 -11.81
N GLY A 483 -26.63 1.50 -11.09
CA GLY A 483 -25.25 1.95 -11.13
C GLY A 483 -24.30 1.11 -10.28
N PRO A 484 -22.97 1.21 -10.53
CA PRO A 484 -21.97 0.44 -9.80
C PRO A 484 -21.65 1.01 -8.41
N ALA A 485 -21.35 0.16 -7.45
CA ALA A 485 -20.70 0.59 -6.21
C ALA A 485 -19.21 0.89 -6.47
N ALA A 486 -18.70 1.99 -5.90
CA ALA A 486 -17.29 2.32 -5.90
C ALA A 486 -16.65 1.80 -4.61
N VAL A 487 -15.57 1.04 -4.75
CA VAL A 487 -14.87 0.41 -3.64
C VAL A 487 -13.38 0.70 -3.77
N LEU A 488 -12.78 1.15 -2.68
CA LEU A 488 -11.34 1.28 -2.56
C LEU A 488 -10.75 -0.08 -2.17
N THR A 489 -9.98 -0.69 -3.06
CA THR A 489 -9.37 -1.99 -2.83
C THR A 489 -7.93 -2.02 -3.33
N SER A 490 -7.13 -2.84 -2.67
CA SER A 490 -5.70 -2.98 -2.93
C SER A 490 -5.34 -4.18 -3.81
N ARG A 491 -6.32 -4.68 -4.56
CA ARG A 491 -6.19 -5.94 -5.30
C ARG A 491 -5.17 -5.92 -6.44
N SER A 492 -4.79 -4.74 -6.92
CA SER A 492 -3.77 -4.51 -7.95
C SER A 492 -2.40 -4.10 -7.38
N GLY A 493 -2.17 -4.28 -6.08
CA GLY A 493 -0.88 -3.98 -5.42
C GLY A 493 -0.97 -2.78 -4.49
N GLY A 494 -1.50 -1.66 -4.99
CA GLY A 494 -1.83 -0.45 -4.20
C GLY A 494 -3.33 -0.20 -4.07
N GLN A 495 -3.74 0.71 -3.17
CA GLN A 495 -5.14 1.12 -3.03
C GLN A 495 -5.63 1.81 -4.31
N GLN A 496 -6.58 1.20 -5.00
CA GLN A 496 -7.19 1.69 -6.23
C GLN A 496 -8.71 1.72 -6.10
N VAL A 497 -9.36 2.56 -6.90
CA VAL A 497 -10.81 2.64 -7.01
C VAL A 497 -11.29 1.65 -8.07
N TRP A 498 -12.20 0.79 -7.65
CA TRP A 498 -12.85 -0.20 -8.48
C TRP A 498 -14.36 0.00 -8.47
N LEU A 499 -14.98 -0.15 -9.63
CA LEU A 499 -16.42 -0.19 -9.82
C LEU A 499 -16.91 -1.63 -9.85
N TYR A 500 -17.94 -1.91 -9.05
CA TYR A 500 -18.65 -3.18 -8.98
C TYR A 500 -20.07 -3.00 -9.48
N TYR A 501 -20.34 -3.51 -10.68
CA TYR A 501 -21.62 -3.36 -11.33
C TYR A 501 -22.62 -4.42 -10.85
N PRO A 502 -23.92 -4.12 -10.81
CA PRO A 502 -24.95 -5.10 -10.42
C PRO A 502 -24.98 -6.37 -11.28
N ASP A 503 -24.49 -6.31 -12.52
CA ASP A 503 -24.38 -7.45 -13.45
C ASP A 503 -23.18 -8.39 -13.14
N GLY A 504 -22.38 -8.06 -12.11
CA GLY A 504 -21.19 -8.80 -11.70
C GLY A 504 -19.90 -8.35 -12.38
N ARG A 505 -19.95 -7.42 -13.35
CA ARG A 505 -18.76 -6.82 -13.95
C ARG A 505 -17.98 -6.01 -12.92
N GLN A 506 -16.66 -6.03 -13.04
CA GLN A 506 -15.75 -5.29 -12.16
C GLN A 506 -14.73 -4.54 -13.02
N LYS A 507 -14.43 -3.29 -12.67
CA LYS A 507 -13.48 -2.47 -13.44
C LYS A 507 -12.69 -1.52 -12.54
N GLN A 508 -11.37 -1.50 -12.69
CA GLN A 508 -10.53 -0.47 -12.09
C GLN A 508 -10.67 0.83 -12.88
N ILE A 509 -10.85 1.95 -12.19
CA ILE A 509 -10.99 3.28 -12.82
C ILE A 509 -9.94 4.29 -12.35
N SER A 510 -8.97 3.84 -11.56
CA SER A 510 -7.82 4.65 -11.11
C SER A 510 -6.50 3.94 -11.39
N SER A 511 -5.42 4.71 -11.44
CA SER A 511 -4.05 4.25 -11.65
C SER A 511 -3.08 4.98 -10.71
N PHE A 512 -3.45 5.08 -9.43
CA PHE A 512 -2.64 5.79 -8.44
C PHE A 512 -1.27 5.14 -8.25
N THR A 513 -0.21 5.93 -8.34
CA THR A 513 1.18 5.48 -8.10
C THR A 513 1.62 5.82 -6.67
N GLY A 514 2.44 4.96 -6.05
CA GLY A 514 2.98 5.17 -4.70
C GLY A 514 2.01 4.84 -3.55
N GLN A 515 2.36 5.23 -2.32
CA GLN A 515 1.50 5.05 -1.16
C GLN A 515 0.44 6.15 -1.12
N MET A 516 -0.70 5.85 -1.73
CA MET A 516 -1.85 6.74 -1.79
C MET A 516 -2.87 6.35 -0.74
N TYR A 517 -3.37 7.35 0.02
CA TYR A 517 -4.36 7.15 1.06
C TYR A 517 -5.67 7.87 0.71
N PRO A 518 -6.51 7.33 -0.19
CA PRO A 518 -7.81 7.90 -0.47
C PRO A 518 -8.67 7.98 0.79
N LYS A 519 -9.28 9.14 1.03
CA LYS A 519 -10.06 9.44 2.24
C LYS A 519 -11.55 9.59 1.99
N VAL A 520 -11.93 9.91 0.76
CA VAL A 520 -13.32 10.18 0.37
C VAL A 520 -13.54 9.58 -1.02
N LEU A 521 -14.68 8.93 -1.19
CA LEU A 521 -15.29 8.58 -2.47
C LEU A 521 -16.69 9.21 -2.46
N GLU A 522 -17.08 9.95 -3.48
CA GLU A 522 -18.43 10.53 -3.54
C GLU A 522 -18.94 10.57 -4.99
N PHE A 523 -19.99 9.79 -5.27
CA PHE A 523 -20.62 9.81 -6.58
C PHE A 523 -21.36 11.13 -6.80
N SER A 524 -21.30 11.64 -8.02
CA SER A 524 -22.19 12.71 -8.47
C SER A 524 -23.65 12.25 -8.36
N PRO A 525 -24.61 13.16 -8.14
CA PRO A 525 -26.03 12.80 -8.06
C PRO A 525 -26.56 12.01 -9.26
N ASP A 526 -26.01 12.23 -10.47
CA ASP A 526 -26.32 11.47 -11.69
C ASP A 526 -25.63 10.09 -11.78
N GLY A 527 -24.82 9.73 -10.77
CA GLY A 527 -24.12 8.46 -10.65
C GLY A 527 -23.00 8.20 -11.67
N LYS A 528 -22.64 9.18 -12.50
CA LYS A 528 -21.68 9.00 -13.62
C LYS A 528 -20.24 9.33 -13.26
N LYS A 529 -20.02 10.22 -12.30
CA LYS A 529 -18.70 10.69 -11.91
C LYS A 529 -18.44 10.42 -10.44
N LEU A 530 -17.18 10.34 -10.07
CA LEU A 530 -16.76 10.06 -8.71
C LEU A 530 -15.69 11.06 -8.27
N LEU A 531 -15.94 11.79 -7.18
CA LEU A 531 -14.91 12.56 -6.50
C LEU A 531 -14.11 11.65 -5.59
N VAL A 532 -12.79 11.79 -5.64
CA VAL A 532 -11.86 11.04 -4.82
C VAL A 532 -10.89 12.01 -4.17
N LEU A 533 -10.82 12.03 -2.83
CA LEU A 533 -9.84 12.82 -2.10
C LEU A 533 -8.61 11.96 -1.78
N VAL A 534 -7.46 12.26 -2.39
CA VAL A 534 -6.20 11.55 -2.17
C VAL A 534 -5.10 12.54 -1.83
N ASN A 535 -4.39 12.35 -0.72
CA ASN A 535 -3.26 13.21 -0.31
C ASN A 535 -3.59 14.72 -0.34
N ALA A 536 -4.78 15.09 0.14
CA ALA A 536 -5.33 16.46 0.12
C ALA A 536 -5.60 17.06 -1.26
N MET A 537 -5.51 16.26 -2.34
CA MET A 537 -5.95 16.62 -3.68
C MET A 537 -7.27 15.96 -4.03
N ILE A 538 -8.13 16.69 -4.73
CA ILE A 538 -9.41 16.22 -5.23
C ILE A 538 -9.22 15.76 -6.67
N TRP A 539 -9.64 14.53 -6.94
CA TRP A 539 -9.63 13.90 -8.25
C TRP A 539 -11.06 13.62 -8.69
N LEU A 540 -11.31 13.78 -9.99
CA LEU A 540 -12.53 13.40 -10.66
C LEU A 540 -12.26 12.17 -11.51
N LEU A 541 -12.96 11.09 -11.21
CA LEU A 541 -12.88 9.82 -11.94
C LEU A 541 -14.19 9.57 -12.67
N GLU A 542 -14.08 9.00 -13.87
CA GLU A 542 -15.21 8.58 -14.71
C GLU A 542 -14.83 7.31 -15.45
N ASP A 543 -15.78 6.38 -15.60
CA ASP A 543 -15.52 5.11 -16.26
C ASP A 543 -15.09 5.31 -17.73
N GLY A 544 -13.88 4.87 -18.08
CA GLY A 544 -13.33 4.97 -19.43
C GLY A 544 -12.68 6.31 -19.76
N LYS A 545 -12.49 7.20 -18.77
CA LYS A 545 -11.69 8.42 -18.91
C LYS A 545 -10.49 8.39 -17.99
N GLU A 546 -9.45 9.14 -18.36
CA GLU A 546 -8.31 9.37 -17.48
C GLU A 546 -8.74 10.19 -16.25
N PRO A 547 -8.21 9.89 -15.05
CA PRO A 547 -8.46 10.68 -13.85
C PRO A 547 -8.05 12.14 -14.03
N LEU A 548 -8.95 13.07 -13.67
CA LEU A 548 -8.70 14.51 -13.75
C LEU A 548 -8.43 15.08 -12.35
N ALA A 549 -7.28 15.70 -12.15
CA ALA A 549 -7.01 16.46 -10.93
C ALA A 549 -7.79 17.78 -10.94
N ILE A 550 -8.61 18.01 -9.93
CA ILE A 550 -9.40 19.23 -9.74
C ILE A 550 -8.59 20.29 -8.98
N THR A 551 -7.76 19.86 -8.03
CA THR A 551 -6.91 20.73 -7.22
C THR A 551 -5.44 20.34 -7.38
N THR A 552 -4.54 21.27 -7.09
CA THR A 552 -3.09 21.05 -7.20
C THR A 552 -2.48 20.51 -5.89
N PRO A 553 -1.27 19.94 -5.90
CA PRO A 553 -0.59 19.45 -4.69
C PRO A 553 -0.36 20.53 -3.62
N GLU A 554 -0.20 21.79 -4.04
CA GLU A 554 0.00 22.93 -3.13
C GLU A 554 -1.30 23.33 -2.43
N GLN A 555 -2.45 22.97 -3.01
CA GLN A 555 -3.78 23.28 -2.52
C GLN A 555 -4.22 22.23 -1.50
N GLN A 556 -4.05 22.55 -0.22
CA GLN A 556 -4.53 21.72 0.89
C GLN A 556 -6.07 21.67 0.91
N SER A 557 -6.64 20.66 0.26
CA SER A 557 -8.09 20.51 0.05
C SER A 557 -8.69 19.42 0.92
N ARG A 558 -9.95 19.59 1.34
CA ARG A 558 -10.68 18.63 2.20
C ARG A 558 -12.17 18.62 1.91
N GLU A 559 -12.83 17.52 2.32
CA GLU A 559 -14.29 17.39 2.34
C GLU A 559 -14.96 17.82 1.02
N PRO A 560 -14.56 17.25 -0.13
CA PRO A 560 -15.27 17.51 -1.38
C PRO A 560 -16.69 16.97 -1.28
N SER A 561 -17.64 17.69 -1.86
CA SER A 561 -19.03 17.26 -2.02
C SER A 561 -19.63 17.78 -3.32
N TRP A 562 -20.68 17.11 -3.80
CA TRP A 562 -21.39 17.52 -5.01
C TRP A 562 -22.51 18.53 -4.74
N GLY A 563 -22.73 19.41 -5.72
CA GLY A 563 -24.02 20.09 -5.90
C GLY A 563 -25.02 19.19 -6.62
N ALA A 564 -26.30 19.47 -6.43
CA ALA A 564 -27.40 18.67 -6.98
C ALA A 564 -27.42 18.60 -8.53
N ASP A 565 -26.75 19.54 -9.20
CA ASP A 565 -26.65 19.63 -10.66
C ASP A 565 -25.64 18.63 -11.28
N SER A 566 -24.90 17.87 -10.47
CA SER A 566 -23.83 16.94 -10.93
C SER A 566 -22.70 17.62 -11.74
N GLN A 567 -22.56 18.93 -11.61
CA GLN A 567 -21.55 19.76 -12.29
C GLN A 567 -20.83 20.70 -11.33
N THR A 568 -21.49 21.15 -10.27
CA THR A 568 -20.90 21.95 -9.22
C THR A 568 -20.30 21.04 -8.16
N ILE A 569 -19.13 21.40 -7.67
CA ILE A 569 -18.49 20.80 -6.51
C ILE A 569 -18.22 21.87 -5.46
N TYR A 570 -18.29 21.46 -4.20
CA TYR A 570 -17.91 22.25 -3.05
C TYR A 570 -16.76 21.55 -2.33
N PHE A 571 -15.81 22.30 -1.80
CA PHE A 571 -14.72 21.72 -1.02
C PHE A 571 -14.08 22.78 -0.12
N LYS A 572 -13.40 22.32 0.92
CA LYS A 572 -12.59 23.20 1.77
C LYS A 572 -11.21 23.38 1.17
N LEU A 573 -10.73 24.61 1.16
CA LEU A 573 -9.36 24.94 0.79
C LEU A 573 -8.70 25.78 1.89
N SER A 574 -7.46 25.43 2.24
CA SER A 574 -6.65 26.26 3.14
C SER A 574 -5.90 27.33 2.35
N ASN A 575 -6.09 28.60 2.71
CA ASN A 575 -5.35 29.73 2.16
C ASN A 575 -4.74 30.55 3.29
N LYS A 576 -3.40 30.59 3.37
CA LYS A 576 -2.62 31.27 4.42
C LYS A 576 -3.12 30.95 5.84
N GLY A 577 -3.41 29.68 6.10
CA GLY A 577 -3.86 29.19 7.41
C GLY A 577 -5.34 29.39 7.73
N ARG A 578 -6.15 29.94 6.82
CA ARG A 578 -7.61 30.02 6.97
C ARG A 578 -8.31 29.06 6.03
N TRP A 579 -9.31 28.35 6.53
CA TRP A 579 -10.16 27.44 5.74
C TRP A 579 -11.34 28.20 5.17
N GLN A 580 -11.63 27.98 3.89
CA GLN A 580 -12.78 28.57 3.19
C GLN A 580 -13.49 27.49 2.38
N ILE A 581 -14.81 27.63 2.23
CA ILE A 581 -15.58 26.79 1.29
C ILE A 581 -15.42 27.38 -0.10
N MET A 582 -14.90 26.56 -1.00
CA MET A 582 -14.78 26.85 -2.42
C MET A 582 -15.96 26.23 -3.15
N ARG A 583 -16.36 26.88 -4.25
CA ARG A 583 -17.30 26.35 -5.24
C ARG A 583 -16.62 26.38 -6.59
N GLN A 584 -16.77 25.30 -7.33
CA GLN A 584 -16.25 25.17 -8.68
C GLN A 584 -17.24 24.41 -9.55
N ASN A 585 -17.46 24.85 -10.78
CA ASN A 585 -18.08 24.01 -11.79
C ASN A 585 -16.98 23.14 -12.43
N ILE A 586 -17.19 21.83 -12.57
CA ILE A 586 -16.16 20.92 -13.10
C ILE A 586 -15.76 21.21 -14.55
N ALA A 587 -16.60 21.90 -15.33
CA ALA A 587 -16.24 22.36 -16.68
C ALA A 587 -15.37 23.62 -16.66
N GLU A 588 -15.30 24.30 -15.51
CA GLU A 588 -14.51 25.51 -15.29
C GLU A 588 -13.23 25.15 -14.50
N ASN A 589 -12.10 25.75 -14.89
CA ASN A 589 -10.81 25.49 -14.23
C ASN A 589 -10.54 26.40 -13.02
N THR A 590 -11.51 27.21 -12.60
CA THR A 590 -11.34 28.19 -11.52
C THR A 590 -12.35 27.99 -10.41
N ALA A 591 -11.86 27.71 -9.19
CA ALA A 591 -12.69 27.71 -7.99
C ALA A 591 -12.82 29.13 -7.43
N ASN A 592 -14.03 29.48 -6.98
CA ASN A 592 -14.32 30.75 -6.32
C ASN A 592 -14.67 30.52 -4.86
N VAL A 593 -14.39 31.50 -4.00
CA VAL A 593 -14.81 31.45 -2.60
C VAL A 593 -16.33 31.49 -2.55
N PHE A 594 -16.94 30.42 -2.05
CA PHE A 594 -18.38 30.31 -1.84
C PHE A 594 -18.79 30.87 -0.48
N SER A 595 -18.02 30.55 0.55
CA SER A 595 -18.22 31.09 1.90
C SER A 595 -16.90 31.09 2.67
N ASP A 596 -16.61 32.21 3.32
CA ASP A 596 -15.54 32.35 4.33
C ASP A 596 -16.08 32.32 5.77
N LYS A 597 -17.40 32.16 5.91
CA LYS A 597 -18.10 32.09 7.20
C LYS A 597 -18.40 30.66 7.64
N TRP A 598 -18.26 29.69 6.74
CA TRP A 598 -18.60 28.29 6.99
C TRP A 598 -17.35 27.43 6.88
N ASP A 599 -17.30 26.36 7.67
CA ASP A 599 -16.25 25.34 7.63
C ASP A 599 -16.79 23.96 7.25
N PHE A 600 -18.08 23.83 6.94
CA PHE A 600 -18.67 22.64 6.33
C PHE A 600 -19.82 23.06 5.42
N PHE A 601 -19.96 22.39 4.28
CA PHE A 601 -21.10 22.56 3.37
C PHE A 601 -21.35 21.29 2.56
N GLN A 602 -22.61 20.85 2.49
CA GLN A 602 -23.03 19.75 1.64
C GLN A 602 -24.47 19.96 1.17
N GLU A 603 -24.72 19.84 -0.13
CA GLU A 603 -26.07 19.89 -0.70
C GLU A 603 -26.67 18.48 -0.74
N SER A 604 -27.99 18.38 -0.52
CA SER A 604 -28.72 17.14 -0.72
C SER A 604 -28.69 16.72 -2.20
N PRO A 605 -28.68 15.41 -2.51
CA PRO A 605 -28.62 14.95 -3.91
C PRO A 605 -29.77 15.46 -4.79
N ASP A 606 -30.95 15.70 -4.22
CA ASP A 606 -32.12 16.26 -4.92
C ASP A 606 -32.16 17.80 -4.91
N GLY A 607 -31.23 18.45 -4.19
CA GLY A 607 -31.13 19.90 -4.07
C GLY A 607 -32.22 20.53 -3.20
N ALA A 608 -33.03 19.75 -2.48
CA ALA A 608 -34.13 20.28 -1.67
C ALA A 608 -33.64 21.04 -0.42
N TYR A 609 -32.50 20.63 0.13
CA TYR A 609 -31.89 21.23 1.31
C TYR A 609 -30.35 21.15 1.28
N HIS A 610 -29.69 21.86 2.19
CA HIS A 610 -28.26 21.72 2.42
C HIS A 610 -27.93 21.76 3.91
N LEU A 611 -26.78 21.19 4.26
CA LEU A 611 -26.16 21.34 5.57
C LEU A 611 -25.00 22.32 5.49
N ARG A 612 -24.87 23.15 6.52
CA ARG A 612 -23.71 24.01 6.73
C ARG A 612 -23.34 24.10 8.20
N HIS A 613 -22.08 24.37 8.48
CA HIS A 613 -21.60 24.63 9.84
C HIS A 613 -20.89 25.98 9.89
N VAL A 614 -21.12 26.71 10.99
CA VAL A 614 -20.46 27.98 11.28
C VAL A 614 -19.39 27.70 12.34
N PRO A 615 -18.12 28.08 12.12
CA PRO A 615 -17.05 27.84 13.08
C PRO A 615 -17.40 28.38 14.48
N GLY A 616 -17.19 27.55 15.51
CA GLY A 616 -17.44 27.91 16.92
C GLY A 616 -18.85 27.59 17.42
N GLU A 617 -19.82 27.37 16.53
CA GLU A 617 -21.14 26.89 16.91
C GLU A 617 -21.07 25.42 17.38
N GLN A 618 -22.04 25.01 18.21
CA GLN A 618 -22.16 23.63 18.70
C GLN A 618 -23.21 22.81 17.92
N TYR A 619 -23.70 23.35 16.81
CA TYR A 619 -24.76 22.76 15.98
C TYR A 619 -24.47 22.97 14.49
N MET A 620 -25.03 22.10 13.67
CA MET A 620 -25.11 22.34 12.22
C MET A 620 -26.44 22.99 11.86
N GLU A 621 -26.47 23.72 10.75
CA GLU A 621 -27.68 24.31 10.19
C GLU A 621 -28.14 23.47 9.00
N LEU A 622 -29.35 22.92 9.09
CA LEU A 622 -30.09 22.37 7.96
C LEU A 622 -30.93 23.50 7.37
N VAL A 623 -30.73 23.78 6.09
CA VAL A 623 -31.40 24.88 5.40
C VAL A 623 -32.21 24.34 4.23
N TYR A 624 -33.51 24.54 4.26
CA TYR A 624 -34.39 24.21 3.13
C TYR A 624 -34.26 25.25 2.04
N LYS A 625 -34.02 24.82 0.80
CA LYS A 625 -33.67 25.73 -0.31
C LYS A 625 -34.86 26.58 -0.76
N GLU A 626 -36.06 26.01 -0.76
CA GLU A 626 -37.27 26.71 -1.21
C GLU A 626 -37.81 27.68 -0.16
N SER A 627 -37.99 27.23 1.09
CA SER A 627 -38.54 28.08 2.16
C SER A 627 -37.50 28.97 2.84
N GLN A 628 -36.20 28.66 2.71
CA GLN A 628 -35.11 29.26 3.48
C GLN A 628 -35.21 29.04 4.99
N ASP A 629 -36.03 28.09 5.44
CA ASP A 629 -36.10 27.71 6.86
C ASP A 629 -34.77 27.12 7.33
N VAL A 630 -34.34 27.55 8.52
CA VAL A 630 -33.10 27.09 9.15
C VAL A 630 -33.43 26.29 10.40
N ILE A 631 -33.05 25.01 10.41
CA ILE A 631 -33.17 24.13 11.57
C ILE A 631 -31.79 23.88 12.16
N LYS A 632 -31.64 24.12 13.47
CA LYS A 632 -30.40 23.88 14.20
C LYS A 632 -30.33 22.44 14.68
N LEU A 633 -29.40 21.67 14.14
CA LEU A 633 -29.14 20.28 14.49
C LEU A 633 -28.18 20.22 15.69
N MET A 634 -28.75 20.14 16.88
CA MET A 634 -28.00 19.96 18.14
C MET A 634 -27.47 18.52 18.25
N ASN A 635 -26.41 18.32 19.05
CA ASN A 635 -25.83 17.00 19.34
C ASN A 635 -25.23 16.25 18.15
N MET A 636 -24.93 16.98 17.05
CA MET A 636 -24.13 16.44 15.96
C MET A 636 -22.69 16.19 16.45
N PRO A 637 -21.98 15.18 15.91
CA PRO A 637 -20.60 14.91 16.25
C PRO A 637 -19.72 16.15 15.99
N LYS A 638 -18.82 16.48 16.94
CA LYS A 638 -17.86 17.57 16.75
C LYS A 638 -16.89 17.22 15.62
N PHE A 639 -16.55 18.21 14.81
CA PHE A 639 -15.49 18.15 13.80
C PHE A 639 -14.10 18.16 14.46
N GLU A 640 -13.78 17.13 15.26
CA GLU A 640 -12.42 16.90 15.76
C GLU A 640 -11.58 16.14 14.71
N PHE A 641 -10.30 15.83 15.01
CA PHE A 641 -9.19 15.44 14.12
C PHE A 641 -9.49 14.46 12.96
N LEU A 642 -10.62 13.75 12.99
CA LEU A 642 -11.22 12.97 11.91
C LEU A 642 -12.71 13.34 11.77
N SER A 643 -13.03 14.13 10.74
CA SER A 643 -14.38 14.61 10.45
C SER A 643 -15.40 13.47 10.34
N PRO A 644 -16.54 13.50 11.06
CA PRO A 644 -17.57 12.47 10.98
C PRO A 644 -18.17 12.42 9.58
N ARG A 645 -18.33 11.22 9.00
CA ARG A 645 -19.02 11.08 7.70
C ARG A 645 -20.50 11.41 7.91
N ILE A 646 -20.98 12.39 7.15
CA ILE A 646 -22.37 12.83 7.13
C ILE A 646 -22.94 12.45 5.78
N ILE A 647 -24.15 11.88 5.78
CA ILE A 647 -24.79 11.36 4.56
C ILE A 647 -26.21 11.91 4.48
N LEU A 648 -26.48 12.66 3.42
CA LEU A 648 -27.79 13.25 3.17
C LEU A 648 -28.61 12.26 2.34
N ARG A 649 -29.81 11.94 2.82
CA ARG A 649 -30.79 11.09 2.16
C ARG A 649 -32.19 11.70 2.30
N LYS A 650 -33.12 11.21 1.48
CA LYS A 650 -34.47 11.76 1.35
C LYS A 650 -35.21 11.87 2.69
N ASN A 651 -35.09 10.86 3.57
CA ASN A 651 -35.81 10.84 4.83
C ASN A 651 -34.97 11.36 6.01
N GLY A 652 -33.66 11.56 5.83
CA GLY A 652 -32.78 11.87 6.94
C GLY A 652 -31.35 12.27 6.64
N VAL A 653 -30.71 12.86 7.65
CA VAL A 653 -29.26 13.08 7.71
C VAL A 653 -28.65 12.00 8.60
N TYR A 654 -27.80 11.15 8.03
CA TYR A 654 -27.13 10.08 8.77
C TYR A 654 -25.74 10.51 9.23
N PHE A 655 -25.36 10.10 10.44
CA PHE A 655 -24.07 10.42 11.06
C PHE A 655 -23.72 9.40 12.14
N SER A 656 -22.43 9.28 12.47
CA SER A 656 -21.95 8.41 13.56
C SER A 656 -21.68 9.19 14.85
N LYS A 657 -22.01 8.62 16.01
CA LYS A 657 -21.68 9.16 17.35
C LYS A 657 -20.98 8.09 18.19
N ALA A 658 -20.05 8.49 19.05
CA ALA A 658 -19.42 7.57 20.00
C ALA A 658 -20.47 6.94 20.93
N SER A 659 -20.47 5.62 21.02
CA SER A 659 -21.32 4.82 21.91
C SER A 659 -20.51 4.13 23.03
N GLY A 660 -19.17 4.19 22.96
CA GLY A 660 -18.24 3.67 23.96
C GLY A 660 -16.79 4.09 23.65
N PRO A 661 -15.80 3.61 24.42
CA PRO A 661 -14.39 3.99 24.23
C PRO A 661 -13.84 3.65 22.83
N ASP A 662 -14.24 2.50 22.27
CA ASP A 662 -13.79 2.02 20.95
C ASP A 662 -14.95 1.75 19.98
N LYS A 663 -16.13 2.33 20.25
CA LYS A 663 -17.35 2.09 19.46
C LYS A 663 -18.02 3.37 19.03
N VAL A 664 -18.56 3.35 17.81
CA VAL A 664 -19.47 4.35 17.29
C VAL A 664 -20.76 3.69 16.81
N GLU A 665 -21.87 4.39 16.92
CA GLU A 665 -23.17 3.98 16.41
C GLU A 665 -23.64 4.97 15.35
N ILE A 666 -24.36 4.47 14.35
CA ILE A 666 -24.96 5.29 13.29
C ILE A 666 -26.36 5.75 13.72
N PHE A 667 -26.62 7.05 13.60
CA PHE A 667 -27.88 7.71 13.88
C PHE A 667 -28.43 8.36 12.61
N ARG A 668 -29.75 8.59 12.60
CA ARG A 668 -30.45 9.40 11.61
C ARG A 668 -31.11 10.58 12.30
N PHE A 669 -30.88 11.80 11.80
CA PHE A 669 -31.78 12.91 12.04
C PHE A 669 -32.91 12.85 11.02
N ASN A 670 -34.12 12.57 11.47
CA ASN A 670 -35.29 12.41 10.61
C ASN A 670 -35.84 13.78 10.18
N LEU A 671 -35.90 14.01 8.87
CA LEU A 671 -36.29 15.32 8.32
C LEU A 671 -37.77 15.64 8.52
N LYS A 672 -38.61 14.61 8.74
CA LYS A 672 -40.06 14.77 8.95
C LYS A 672 -40.41 15.00 10.42
N THR A 673 -39.82 14.22 11.32
CA THR A 673 -40.12 14.30 12.77
C THR A 673 -39.21 15.27 13.52
N LEU A 674 -38.09 15.67 12.90
CA LEU A 674 -37.04 16.51 13.48
C LEU A 674 -36.43 15.90 14.76
N GLN A 675 -36.38 14.56 14.83
CA GLN A 675 -35.80 13.81 15.93
C GLN A 675 -34.57 13.03 15.50
N ILE A 676 -33.67 12.77 16.45
CA ILE A 676 -32.53 11.86 16.27
C ILE A 676 -32.99 10.45 16.63
N GLU A 677 -32.80 9.53 15.70
CA GLU A 677 -33.19 8.12 15.78
C GLU A 677 -31.94 7.24 15.71
N SER A 678 -31.85 6.24 16.58
CA SER A 678 -30.79 5.23 16.55
C SER A 678 -31.09 4.20 15.45
N THR A 679 -30.12 3.91 14.60
CA THR A 679 -30.24 2.79 13.64
C THR A 679 -29.97 1.43 14.29
N GLY A 680 -29.38 1.43 15.49
CA GLY A 680 -28.92 0.22 16.19
C GLY A 680 -27.73 -0.47 15.53
N VAL A 681 -27.06 0.20 14.58
CA VAL A 681 -25.88 -0.31 13.86
C VAL A 681 -24.62 0.27 14.50
N GLU A 682 -23.83 -0.60 15.14
CA GLU A 682 -22.55 -0.27 15.76
C GLU A 682 -21.35 -0.59 14.83
N GLN A 683 -20.27 0.17 15.03
CA GLN A 683 -18.98 0.05 14.38
C GLN A 683 -17.85 0.20 15.38
N LYS A 684 -16.68 -0.34 15.04
CA LYS A 684 -15.44 -0.01 15.75
C LYS A 684 -15.01 1.42 15.41
N TYR A 685 -14.37 2.09 16.38
CA TYR A 685 -13.94 3.48 16.28
C TYR A 685 -12.96 3.77 15.12
N LEU A 686 -12.30 2.76 14.57
CA LEU A 686 -11.40 2.91 13.40
C LEU A 686 -12.09 2.66 12.06
N GLY A 687 -13.22 1.94 12.04
CA GLY A 687 -14.01 1.61 10.84
C GLY A 687 -15.18 2.56 10.58
N ARG A 688 -15.06 3.85 10.93
CA ARG A 688 -16.20 4.83 10.92
C ARG A 688 -16.76 5.19 9.55
N ARG A 689 -16.36 4.49 8.49
CA ARG A 689 -16.84 4.74 7.13
C ARG A 689 -18.06 3.86 6.91
N PHE A 690 -19.20 4.51 6.68
CA PHE A 690 -20.44 3.84 6.29
C PHE A 690 -21.09 4.56 5.13
N ASP A 691 -21.89 3.88 4.33
CA ASP A 691 -22.80 4.51 3.37
C ASP A 691 -24.21 3.95 3.59
N VAL A 692 -25.21 4.68 3.11
CA VAL A 692 -26.63 4.30 3.27
C VAL A 692 -27.22 4.08 1.89
N SER A 693 -27.95 2.99 1.68
CA SER A 693 -28.65 2.76 0.42
C SER A 693 -29.66 3.87 0.13
N LEU A 694 -30.07 4.00 -1.14
CA LEU A 694 -30.93 5.11 -1.58
C LEU A 694 -32.37 4.99 -1.08
N ASP A 695 -32.85 3.76 -1.01
CA ASP A 695 -34.09 3.38 -0.34
C ASP A 695 -33.99 3.49 1.18
N GLU A 696 -32.78 3.73 1.70
CA GLU A 696 -32.44 3.79 3.12
C GLU A 696 -32.66 2.46 3.87
N ASP A 697 -32.91 1.34 3.18
CA ASP A 697 -33.14 0.02 3.78
C ASP A 697 -31.88 -0.63 4.35
N PHE A 698 -30.69 -0.21 3.88
CA PHE A 698 -29.43 -0.85 4.21
C PHE A 698 -28.33 0.17 4.51
N ILE A 699 -27.44 -0.23 5.40
CA ILE A 699 -26.20 0.49 5.76
C ILE A 699 -25.03 -0.42 5.38
N TYR A 700 -24.11 0.14 4.60
CA TYR A 700 -22.87 -0.52 4.21
C TYR A 700 -21.76 0.04 5.07
N GLN A 701 -20.99 -0.82 5.74
CA GLN A 701 -19.96 -0.39 6.68
C GLN A 701 -18.71 -1.23 6.59
N ASP A 702 -17.57 -0.59 6.88
CA ASP A 702 -16.32 -1.30 7.10
C ASP A 702 -16.40 -2.09 8.43
N ASP A 703 -16.09 -3.39 8.37
CA ASP A 703 -16.03 -4.26 9.55
C ASP A 703 -14.68 -4.31 10.25
N GLY A 704 -13.68 -3.61 9.70
CA GLY A 704 -12.38 -3.30 10.29
C GLY A 704 -11.86 -4.36 11.27
N LYS A 705 -11.20 -5.38 10.73
CA LYS A 705 -10.48 -6.39 11.52
C LYS A 705 -8.98 -6.11 11.52
N ARG A 706 -8.29 -6.69 12.50
CA ARG A 706 -6.83 -6.67 12.51
C ARG A 706 -6.41 -7.51 11.31
N GLY A 707 -5.50 -6.97 10.51
CA GLY A 707 -4.82 -7.82 9.54
C GLY A 707 -3.72 -8.60 10.25
N ASP A 708 -2.99 -9.36 9.44
CA ASP A 708 -1.80 -10.07 9.87
C ASP A 708 -0.56 -9.38 9.31
N ILE A 709 0.49 -9.32 10.12
CA ILE A 709 1.83 -8.93 9.69
C ILE A 709 2.75 -10.06 10.08
N ASP A 710 3.44 -10.58 9.07
CA ASP A 710 4.43 -11.63 9.16
C ASP A 710 5.83 -11.01 9.05
N ILE A 711 6.84 -11.74 9.51
CA ILE A 711 8.25 -11.42 9.24
C ILE A 711 8.75 -12.38 8.16
N ALA A 712 9.31 -11.82 7.10
CA ALA A 712 9.77 -12.57 5.93
C ALA A 712 11.20 -12.19 5.53
N GLU A 713 11.84 -13.11 4.82
CA GLU A 713 13.13 -12.91 4.20
C GLU A 713 12.97 -12.73 2.68
N LEU A 714 13.67 -11.76 2.10
CA LEU A 714 13.70 -11.55 0.66
C LEU A 714 14.62 -12.58 -0.01
N LYS A 715 14.09 -13.29 -1.01
CA LYS A 715 14.80 -14.20 -1.90
C LYS A 715 14.72 -13.68 -3.33
N PHE A 716 15.73 -13.95 -4.15
CA PHE A 716 15.74 -13.62 -5.57
C PHE A 716 15.58 -14.88 -6.41
#